data_AF-A0A1H8D119-F1
#
_entry.id   AF-A0A1H8D119-F1
#
_cell.length_a   1.000
_cell.length_b   1.000
_cell.length_c   1.000
_cell.angle_alpha   90.00
_cell.angle_beta   90.00
_cell.angle_gamma   90.00
#
_symmetry.space_group_name_H-M   'P 1'
#
loop_
_entity.id
_entity.type
_entity.pdbx_description
1 polymer ?
#
loop_
_entity_poly.entity_id
_entity_poly.type
_entity_poly.pdbx_seq_one_letter_code
_entity_poly.pdbx_strand_id
1 'polypeptide(L)'
;MPIFALYNFDDTGPIAADSALGNGAQNGEYFDGAAPVGGRAVLDGINDKVKIYPNTEFEMPRGTLEIQFSQTAQVGTGPNTVLSRDSVGETPGGFRIEVLPDGSVLISHESAGDTTTFQTVPGFVNPSDEVNIVYSWDEIAGGAVQISNLTTTASFEQAVLPGLTMDQDPISQPWMIGAGQSLSDPGVLNNLNNHFQGSVATFSLSDTVDNFVGTPVANPDLAETDEDTPISVIPVLANDTDPNGQPLTVTGTPTAENGTVGVNPDGTLSYTPNPDFNGVDTITYTITDPDGNESTSTVTVTVNPVNDAPIAEDDAAVTVLNTPVVIDLIGNDVDPDDPNSALRITGTPTSADGTVVVNPDGRSVTFTPNTGFLGEAVINYTVTDPSGLTDDGVAVVTVDDAIDPTRDGIVRGTDAGNLINGDYIDPFDADRVDAGDAILGADGPNDDRIRAEGGDDTVFAGLGDDTVFAGLGDDLVFGGVGDDDLRGNEGNDTLFGGEGADTVFGQQGDDFIDTSSPLQRPDIDYPGLYPADTDPEDDRDLVYGGLGNDTIITGDDADTIFGDGGNDSINAGVDADLVYGGAGNDTIIGSEGADTIFGEAGNDLIYGGLDDTIGDALDLPDALDLRPLNNPDLIFGGSGNDTIFGRDDNDTLFGGTGNDVLFGGVDNDSLVGDEGNDALNGDEGDDTLEGGAGNDTLSGATGSDVLFGGADRDDFLLDPATGGSDTIFGGAEGDDFDRLIISGPRSDYRIIRTGSDSDGNGFDGRVEYLNADGVVTNTVVFENIEGIPCFTPGTLIATPKGEVLVENLRAGDRIITRDNGIQELRWSGNRKFDWAHLTANPHLRPIMVRRGSLGNGLPERDMMLSPNHRVLVSNDRTSLYFDEREVLVSAKHLVGGKGIFEVESIGTSYIHLLFDQHEVVLSDGAWTESFQPGDYTLSGMGNAQRNEIFELFPELKTKEGVEDYTAARRTLKKHEAKLLIR
;
A
#
# COMPACT_ATOMS: atom_id res chain seq x y z
N MET A 1 -31.82 -31.19 -33.07
CA MET A 1 -32.58 -31.70 -34.24
C MET A 1 -31.60 -32.13 -35.33
N PRO A 2 -31.97 -32.98 -36.32
CA PRO A 2 -31.10 -33.35 -37.43
C PRO A 2 -30.96 -32.19 -38.44
N ILE A 3 -30.04 -31.27 -38.16
CA ILE A 3 -29.58 -30.30 -39.16
C ILE A 3 -28.76 -31.08 -40.20
N PHE A 4 -29.23 -31.11 -41.45
CA PHE A 4 -28.62 -31.88 -42.54
C PHE A 4 -27.78 -31.03 -43.50
N ALA A 5 -27.68 -29.73 -43.23
CA ALA A 5 -26.72 -28.80 -43.85
C ALA A 5 -26.58 -27.61 -42.89
N LEU A 6 -25.35 -27.32 -42.42
CA LEU A 6 -25.09 -26.18 -41.55
C LEU A 6 -23.84 -25.42 -42.04
N TYR A 7 -24.09 -24.33 -42.76
CA TYR A 7 -23.06 -23.45 -43.30
C TYR A 7 -23.03 -22.18 -42.47
N ASN A 8 -22.20 -22.20 -41.42
CA ASN A 8 -21.67 -20.99 -40.80
C ASN A 8 -20.43 -20.57 -41.62
N PHE A 9 -20.36 -19.30 -42.03
CA PHE A 9 -19.31 -18.80 -42.91
C PHE A 9 -18.06 -18.29 -42.16
N ASP A 10 -17.85 -18.77 -40.92
CA ASP A 10 -16.64 -18.60 -40.08
C ASP A 10 -15.34 -19.19 -40.69
N ASP A 11 -15.41 -20.15 -41.63
CA ASP A 11 -14.19 -20.71 -42.25
C ASP A 11 -13.55 -19.73 -43.25
N THR A 12 -12.29 -19.38 -42.98
CA THR A 12 -11.43 -18.54 -43.84
C THR A 12 -11.03 -19.14 -45.20
N GLY A 13 -11.36 -20.42 -45.45
CA GLY A 13 -11.02 -21.12 -46.68
C GLY A 13 -11.88 -20.74 -47.91
N PRO A 14 -11.41 -20.99 -49.15
CA PRO A 14 -12.17 -20.74 -50.38
C PRO A 14 -13.31 -21.74 -50.63
N ILE A 15 -13.78 -22.44 -49.58
CA ILE A 15 -14.80 -23.47 -49.56
C ILE A 15 -15.67 -23.20 -48.33
N ALA A 16 -16.99 -23.17 -48.49
CA ALA A 16 -17.91 -23.09 -47.36
C ALA A 16 -18.05 -24.49 -46.74
N ALA A 17 -17.44 -24.72 -45.58
CA ALA A 17 -17.50 -26.00 -44.90
C ALA A 17 -18.90 -26.30 -44.36
N ASP A 18 -19.39 -27.53 -44.58
CA ASP A 18 -20.57 -28.01 -43.85
C ASP A 18 -20.14 -28.43 -42.44
N SER A 19 -20.76 -27.82 -41.43
CA SER A 19 -20.49 -28.10 -40.02
C SER A 19 -21.34 -29.24 -39.46
N ALA A 20 -22.37 -29.70 -40.18
CA ALA A 20 -23.23 -30.79 -39.75
C ALA A 20 -22.61 -32.17 -40.07
N LEU A 21 -22.24 -32.92 -39.03
CA LEU A 21 -21.46 -34.16 -39.17
C LEU A 21 -22.29 -35.34 -39.71
N GLY A 22 -21.92 -35.86 -40.88
CA GLY A 22 -22.42 -37.14 -41.41
C GLY A 22 -23.81 -37.08 -42.04
N ASN A 23 -24.30 -35.88 -42.33
CA ASN A 23 -25.59 -35.58 -42.94
C ASN A 23 -25.77 -36.05 -44.40
N GLY A 24 -24.68 -36.14 -45.18
CA GLY A 24 -24.67 -36.49 -46.59
C GLY A 24 -24.56 -35.31 -47.57
N ALA A 25 -24.71 -34.05 -47.13
CA ALA A 25 -24.49 -32.87 -47.96
C ALA A 25 -22.99 -32.65 -48.30
N GLN A 26 -22.69 -31.72 -49.20
CA GLN A 26 -21.33 -31.48 -49.70
C GLN A 26 -20.95 -29.99 -49.55
N ASN A 27 -19.76 -29.75 -49.01
CA ASN A 27 -19.19 -28.41 -48.82
C ASN A 27 -19.40 -27.50 -50.04
N GLY A 28 -19.82 -26.26 -49.78
CA GLY A 28 -20.08 -25.26 -50.80
C GLY A 28 -18.81 -24.63 -51.35
N GLU A 29 -18.94 -23.97 -52.50
CA GLU A 29 -17.84 -23.25 -53.17
C GLU A 29 -18.18 -21.76 -53.26
N TYR A 30 -17.18 -20.91 -52.95
CA TYR A 30 -17.26 -19.45 -53.16
C TYR A 30 -16.90 -19.11 -54.62
N PHE A 31 -17.67 -18.22 -55.24
CA PHE A 31 -17.53 -17.87 -56.65
C PHE A 31 -17.67 -16.36 -56.91
N ASP A 32 -17.16 -15.95 -58.08
CA ASP A 32 -17.46 -14.68 -58.74
C ASP A 32 -17.06 -13.39 -57.97
N GLY A 33 -16.43 -13.48 -56.80
CA GLY A 33 -16.04 -12.35 -55.96
C GLY A 33 -16.16 -12.66 -54.47
N ALA A 34 -17.09 -13.56 -54.12
CA ALA A 34 -17.42 -13.93 -52.75
C ALA A 34 -16.20 -14.40 -51.96
N ALA A 35 -16.08 -13.94 -50.71
CA ALA A 35 -15.02 -14.34 -49.80
C ALA A 35 -15.53 -14.43 -48.35
N PRO A 36 -15.02 -15.37 -47.54
CA PRO A 36 -15.22 -15.34 -46.09
C PRO A 36 -14.42 -14.19 -45.48
N VAL A 37 -15.09 -13.31 -44.74
CA VAL A 37 -14.45 -12.23 -43.98
C VAL A 37 -15.17 -12.06 -42.65
N GLY A 38 -14.45 -12.16 -41.54
CA GLY A 38 -14.96 -11.82 -40.20
C GLY A 38 -16.22 -12.59 -39.78
N GLY A 39 -16.30 -13.88 -40.12
CA GLY A 39 -17.42 -14.76 -39.77
C GLY A 39 -18.54 -14.87 -40.81
N ARG A 40 -18.40 -14.18 -41.96
CA ARG A 40 -19.50 -14.04 -42.92
C ARG A 40 -19.03 -14.23 -44.36
N ALA A 41 -19.91 -14.78 -45.19
CA ALA A 41 -19.79 -14.71 -46.63
C ALA A 41 -20.05 -13.27 -47.08
N VAL A 42 -18.99 -12.53 -47.41
CA VAL A 42 -19.10 -11.15 -47.91
C VAL A 42 -19.19 -11.17 -49.44
N LEU A 43 -20.11 -10.34 -49.95
CA LEU A 43 -20.50 -10.29 -51.36
C LEU A 43 -20.31 -8.85 -51.86
N ASP A 44 -19.42 -8.64 -52.83
CA ASP A 44 -19.05 -7.30 -53.33
C ASP A 44 -20.18 -6.60 -54.13
N GLY A 45 -21.11 -7.39 -54.66
CA GLY A 45 -22.32 -6.93 -55.31
C GLY A 45 -22.23 -6.77 -56.81
N ILE A 46 -21.21 -7.35 -57.46
CA ILE A 46 -21.00 -7.24 -58.91
C ILE A 46 -21.25 -8.59 -59.61
N ASN A 47 -20.94 -9.73 -58.97
CA ASN A 47 -21.30 -11.05 -59.49
C ASN A 47 -21.29 -12.22 -58.49
N ASP A 48 -20.91 -11.99 -57.23
CA ASP A 48 -20.64 -12.96 -56.16
C ASP A 48 -21.69 -14.07 -56.00
N LYS A 49 -21.25 -15.30 -55.67
CA LYS A 49 -22.12 -16.35 -55.12
C LYS A 49 -21.41 -17.20 -54.08
N VAL A 50 -22.18 -17.73 -53.13
CA VAL A 50 -21.87 -19.01 -52.47
C VAL A 50 -22.79 -20.08 -53.04
N LYS A 51 -22.22 -21.23 -53.41
CA LYS A 51 -22.95 -22.34 -54.04
C LYS A 51 -22.87 -23.57 -53.14
N ILE A 52 -24.00 -23.95 -52.53
CA ILE A 52 -24.09 -25.06 -51.58
C ILE A 52 -24.66 -26.30 -52.27
N TYR A 53 -23.93 -27.42 -52.19
CA TYR A 53 -24.24 -28.65 -52.92
C TYR A 53 -24.99 -29.66 -52.02
N PRO A 54 -26.32 -29.81 -52.14
CA PRO A 54 -27.05 -30.86 -51.43
C PRO A 54 -26.72 -32.24 -52.03
N ASN A 55 -27.04 -33.30 -51.29
CA ASN A 55 -27.00 -34.65 -51.84
C ASN A 55 -28.18 -34.89 -52.78
N THR A 56 -27.96 -35.51 -53.94
CA THR A 56 -29.01 -35.88 -54.89
C THR A 56 -29.89 -37.05 -54.43
N GLU A 57 -29.57 -37.69 -53.31
CA GLU A 57 -30.38 -38.74 -52.67
C GLU A 57 -31.26 -38.22 -51.51
N PHE A 58 -31.33 -36.89 -51.30
CA PHE A 58 -32.01 -36.29 -50.14
C PHE A 58 -33.33 -35.60 -50.53
N GLU A 59 -34.44 -36.33 -50.43
CA GLU A 59 -35.80 -35.80 -50.57
C GLU A 59 -36.17 -34.90 -49.37
N MET A 60 -36.90 -33.80 -49.60
CA MET A 60 -37.29 -32.82 -48.56
C MET A 60 -38.83 -32.59 -48.50
N PRO A 61 -39.64 -33.64 -48.24
CA PRO A 61 -41.10 -33.49 -48.08
C PRO A 61 -41.48 -32.61 -46.88
N ARG A 62 -40.56 -32.44 -45.92
CA ARG A 62 -40.69 -31.54 -44.78
C ARG A 62 -39.31 -31.00 -44.39
N GLY A 63 -39.28 -29.92 -43.61
CA GLY A 63 -38.05 -29.40 -43.03
C GLY A 63 -38.18 -27.96 -42.54
N THR A 64 -37.05 -27.37 -42.16
CA THR A 64 -36.92 -25.95 -41.84
C THR A 64 -35.63 -25.40 -42.44
N LEU A 65 -35.74 -24.26 -43.12
CA LEU A 65 -34.66 -23.45 -43.68
C LEU A 65 -34.46 -22.25 -42.75
N GLU A 66 -33.22 -22.01 -42.36
CA GLU A 66 -32.82 -20.78 -41.66
C GLU A 66 -31.73 -20.05 -42.45
N ILE A 67 -31.82 -18.72 -42.54
CA ILE A 67 -30.79 -17.88 -43.16
C ILE A 67 -30.72 -16.49 -42.52
N GLN A 68 -29.55 -16.15 -41.99
CA GLN A 68 -29.25 -14.85 -41.38
C GLN A 68 -28.36 -14.02 -42.29
N PHE A 69 -28.85 -12.83 -42.68
CA PHE A 69 -28.15 -11.92 -43.59
C PHE A 69 -28.22 -10.46 -43.11
N SER A 70 -27.28 -9.64 -43.60
CA SER A 70 -27.33 -8.19 -43.46
C SER A 70 -26.96 -7.54 -44.79
N GLN A 71 -27.65 -6.46 -45.15
CA GLN A 71 -27.50 -5.80 -46.46
C GLN A 71 -26.72 -4.48 -46.32
N THR A 72 -25.57 -4.34 -46.98
CA THR A 72 -24.73 -3.13 -46.89
C THR A 72 -25.29 -1.96 -47.71
N ALA A 73 -26.00 -2.23 -48.80
CA ALA A 73 -26.72 -1.23 -49.59
C ALA A 73 -27.87 -1.83 -50.42
N GLN A 74 -28.93 -1.04 -50.64
CA GLN A 74 -29.87 -1.31 -51.74
C GLN A 74 -29.27 -0.82 -53.05
N VAL A 75 -29.22 -1.70 -54.06
CA VAL A 75 -28.75 -1.37 -55.40
C VAL A 75 -29.80 -1.69 -56.46
N GLY A 76 -29.78 -0.91 -57.55
CA GLY A 76 -30.74 -1.02 -58.65
C GLY A 76 -32.08 -0.34 -58.38
N THR A 77 -33.05 -0.62 -59.25
CA THR A 77 -34.45 -0.20 -59.11
C THR A 77 -35.40 -1.41 -59.18
N GLY A 78 -34.93 -2.56 -58.71
CA GLY A 78 -35.63 -3.85 -58.71
C GLY A 78 -35.13 -4.76 -57.57
N PRO A 79 -35.72 -5.96 -57.41
CA PRO A 79 -35.41 -6.85 -56.30
C PRO A 79 -33.95 -7.30 -56.28
N ASN A 80 -33.39 -7.49 -55.08
CA ASN A 80 -32.05 -8.03 -54.83
C ASN A 80 -32.17 -9.40 -54.17
N THR A 81 -31.75 -10.46 -54.87
CA THR A 81 -32.01 -11.86 -54.45
C THR A 81 -30.93 -12.37 -53.47
N VAL A 82 -31.32 -12.59 -52.21
CA VAL A 82 -30.45 -13.08 -51.13
C VAL A 82 -30.13 -14.56 -51.33
N LEU A 83 -31.18 -15.36 -51.58
CA LEU A 83 -31.12 -16.80 -51.76
C LEU A 83 -31.99 -17.18 -52.96
N SER A 84 -31.48 -18.06 -53.82
CA SER A 84 -32.22 -18.62 -54.95
C SER A 84 -31.97 -20.12 -55.11
N ARG A 85 -33.05 -20.83 -55.39
CA ARG A 85 -33.09 -22.20 -55.90
C ARG A 85 -34.27 -22.30 -56.89
N ASP A 86 -34.18 -21.56 -57.99
CA ASP A 86 -35.10 -21.57 -59.15
C ASP A 86 -34.47 -22.30 -60.35
N SER A 87 -35.31 -22.78 -61.28
CA SER A 87 -34.92 -23.21 -62.62
C SER A 87 -35.38 -22.21 -63.70
N VAL A 88 -36.05 -22.65 -64.77
CA VAL A 88 -36.47 -21.78 -65.89
C VAL A 88 -38.00 -21.60 -65.90
N GLY A 89 -38.52 -21.09 -64.77
CA GLY A 89 -39.93 -20.76 -64.55
C GLY A 89 -40.70 -21.79 -63.71
N GLU A 90 -41.83 -21.34 -63.16
CA GLU A 90 -42.66 -22.01 -62.13
C GLU A 90 -42.54 -23.54 -62.06
N THR A 91 -41.71 -24.02 -61.13
CA THR A 91 -41.44 -25.45 -60.92
C THR A 91 -41.60 -25.81 -59.44
N PRO A 92 -42.29 -26.92 -59.07
CA PRO A 92 -42.43 -27.33 -57.66
C PRO A 92 -41.08 -27.45 -56.96
N GLY A 93 -40.97 -26.87 -55.76
CA GLY A 93 -39.72 -26.79 -55.00
C GLY A 93 -38.82 -25.61 -55.36
N GLY A 94 -39.24 -24.76 -56.30
CA GLY A 94 -38.57 -23.50 -56.62
C GLY A 94 -38.71 -22.50 -55.48
N PHE A 95 -37.61 -21.86 -55.06
CA PHE A 95 -37.63 -20.94 -53.93
C PHE A 95 -36.73 -19.72 -54.10
N ARG A 96 -37.20 -18.56 -53.67
CA ARG A 96 -36.46 -17.28 -53.67
C ARG A 96 -36.72 -16.48 -52.41
N ILE A 97 -35.66 -15.81 -51.92
CA ILE A 97 -35.72 -14.73 -50.93
C ILE A 97 -35.14 -13.48 -51.60
N GLU A 98 -35.93 -12.42 -51.68
CA GLU A 98 -35.53 -11.13 -52.28
C GLU A 98 -35.79 -9.97 -51.32
N VAL A 99 -34.93 -8.97 -51.31
CA VAL A 99 -35.23 -7.67 -50.71
C VAL A 99 -35.64 -6.71 -51.82
N LEU A 100 -36.80 -6.08 -51.67
CA LEU A 100 -37.37 -5.17 -52.66
C LEU A 100 -36.79 -3.74 -52.51
N PRO A 101 -36.86 -2.88 -53.56
CA PRO A 101 -36.37 -1.51 -53.50
C PRO A 101 -37.01 -0.59 -52.44
N ASP A 102 -38.09 -1.04 -51.80
CA ASP A 102 -38.76 -0.33 -50.70
C ASP A 102 -38.41 -0.88 -49.31
N GLY A 103 -37.48 -1.83 -49.23
CA GLY A 103 -37.04 -2.45 -47.97
C GLY A 103 -37.97 -3.57 -47.45
N SER A 104 -39.02 -3.97 -48.18
CA SER A 104 -39.75 -5.19 -47.84
C SER A 104 -38.96 -6.45 -48.24
N VAL A 105 -39.07 -7.52 -47.45
CA VAL A 105 -38.60 -8.85 -47.81
C VAL A 105 -39.73 -9.58 -48.51
N LEU A 106 -39.44 -10.18 -49.67
CA LEU A 106 -40.34 -11.04 -50.43
C LEU A 106 -39.76 -12.45 -50.48
N ILE A 107 -40.50 -13.41 -49.95
CA ILE A 107 -40.25 -14.85 -50.13
C ILE A 107 -41.24 -15.37 -51.16
N SER A 108 -40.75 -16.11 -52.16
CA SER A 108 -41.56 -16.74 -53.20
C SER A 108 -41.28 -18.25 -53.21
N HIS A 109 -42.32 -19.06 -53.01
CA HIS A 109 -42.27 -20.51 -53.11
C HIS A 109 -43.14 -20.99 -54.27
N GLU A 110 -42.55 -21.74 -55.19
CA GLU A 110 -43.19 -22.22 -56.40
C GLU A 110 -43.85 -23.58 -56.19
N SER A 111 -44.98 -23.77 -56.87
CA SER A 111 -45.77 -25.00 -56.85
C SER A 111 -46.08 -25.43 -58.29
N ALA A 112 -46.99 -26.38 -58.48
CA ALA A 112 -47.32 -26.95 -59.79
C ALA A 112 -48.15 -26.00 -60.68
N GLY A 113 -47.57 -24.86 -61.09
CA GLY A 113 -48.15 -23.85 -61.97
C GLY A 113 -48.73 -22.61 -61.28
N ASP A 114 -48.36 -22.36 -60.01
CA ASP A 114 -48.71 -21.15 -59.26
C ASP A 114 -47.63 -20.83 -58.19
N THR A 115 -47.51 -19.55 -57.81
CA THR A 115 -46.46 -19.05 -56.89
C THR A 115 -47.10 -18.56 -55.59
N THR A 116 -46.73 -19.15 -54.45
CA THR A 116 -47.12 -18.62 -53.13
C THR A 116 -46.09 -17.59 -52.68
N THR A 117 -46.54 -16.42 -52.23
CA THR A 117 -45.66 -15.35 -51.75
C THR A 117 -45.97 -14.94 -50.32
N PHE A 118 -44.91 -14.61 -49.59
CA PHE A 118 -44.94 -14.07 -48.24
C PHE A 118 -44.12 -12.78 -48.25
N GLN A 119 -44.70 -11.65 -47.85
CA GLN A 119 -44.05 -10.35 -47.99
C GLN A 119 -44.23 -9.51 -46.74
N THR A 120 -43.13 -8.94 -46.23
CA THR A 120 -43.17 -7.98 -45.13
C THR A 120 -43.63 -6.59 -45.59
N VAL A 121 -43.87 -5.68 -44.64
CA VAL A 121 -44.21 -4.29 -44.97
C VAL A 121 -43.02 -3.53 -45.60
N PRO A 122 -43.26 -2.50 -46.44
CA PRO A 122 -42.20 -1.61 -46.90
C PRO A 122 -41.44 -0.98 -45.72
N GLY A 123 -40.11 -0.89 -45.83
CA GLY A 123 -39.22 -0.38 -44.79
C GLY A 123 -38.82 -1.39 -43.71
N PHE A 124 -39.11 -2.68 -43.89
CA PHE A 124 -38.75 -3.74 -42.92
C PHE A 124 -37.25 -3.98 -42.81
N VAL A 125 -36.46 -3.72 -43.86
CA VAL A 125 -34.99 -3.86 -43.89
C VAL A 125 -34.35 -2.57 -44.41
N ASN A 126 -33.43 -2.02 -43.61
CA ASN A 126 -32.60 -0.88 -43.93
C ASN A 126 -31.14 -1.32 -44.14
N PRO A 127 -30.28 -0.50 -44.77
CA PRO A 127 -28.85 -0.80 -44.84
C PRO A 127 -28.23 -0.98 -43.44
N SER A 128 -27.43 -2.03 -43.30
CA SER A 128 -26.83 -2.54 -42.05
C SER A 128 -27.79 -3.16 -41.03
N ASP A 129 -29.10 -3.28 -41.31
CA ASP A 129 -29.97 -4.12 -40.49
C ASP A 129 -29.57 -5.61 -40.64
N GLU A 130 -29.78 -6.39 -39.59
CA GLU A 130 -29.56 -7.83 -39.57
C GLU A 130 -30.92 -8.57 -39.50
N VAL A 131 -31.12 -9.51 -40.42
CA VAL A 131 -32.39 -10.19 -40.65
C VAL A 131 -32.17 -11.69 -40.58
N ASN A 132 -32.94 -12.38 -39.73
CA ASN A 132 -33.08 -13.83 -39.77
C ASN A 132 -34.42 -14.21 -40.42
N ILE A 133 -34.42 -15.31 -41.15
CA ILE A 133 -35.60 -15.92 -41.77
C ILE A 133 -35.62 -17.38 -41.39
N VAL A 134 -36.70 -17.82 -40.74
CA VAL A 134 -37.02 -19.22 -40.50
C VAL A 134 -38.22 -19.57 -41.37
N TYR A 135 -38.08 -20.57 -42.24
CA TYR A 135 -39.14 -21.07 -43.12
C TYR A 135 -39.27 -22.57 -42.95
N SER A 136 -40.34 -23.03 -42.29
CA SER A 136 -40.65 -24.45 -42.12
C SER A 136 -41.75 -24.92 -43.07
N TRP A 137 -41.73 -26.19 -43.43
CA TRP A 137 -42.72 -26.83 -44.29
C TRP A 137 -42.94 -28.30 -43.93
N ASP A 138 -44.14 -28.80 -44.23
CA ASP A 138 -44.47 -30.23 -44.24
C ASP A 138 -45.49 -30.48 -45.36
N GLU A 139 -45.31 -31.57 -46.11
CA GLU A 139 -46.22 -31.98 -47.20
C GLU A 139 -47.67 -32.14 -46.72
N ILE A 140 -47.87 -32.57 -45.47
CA ILE A 140 -49.16 -32.96 -44.90
C ILE A 140 -49.68 -31.90 -43.91
N ALA A 141 -48.81 -31.40 -43.02
CA ALA A 141 -49.18 -30.47 -41.95
C ALA A 141 -49.09 -28.99 -42.38
N GLY A 142 -48.26 -28.66 -43.37
CA GLY A 142 -47.82 -27.29 -43.60
C GLY A 142 -46.74 -26.86 -42.59
N GLY A 143 -46.43 -25.57 -42.56
CA GLY A 143 -45.40 -25.01 -41.70
C GLY A 143 -45.67 -23.55 -41.33
N ALA A 144 -44.61 -22.80 -41.02
CA ALA A 144 -44.64 -21.37 -40.78
C ALA A 144 -43.47 -20.66 -41.48
N VAL A 145 -43.68 -19.40 -41.83
CA VAL A 145 -42.61 -18.46 -42.17
C VAL A 145 -42.54 -17.40 -41.08
N GLN A 146 -41.36 -17.23 -40.51
CA GLN A 146 -41.00 -16.12 -39.63
C GLN A 146 -39.88 -15.32 -40.27
N ILE A 147 -40.02 -14.00 -40.31
CA ILE A 147 -39.01 -13.05 -40.80
C ILE A 147 -38.81 -12.04 -39.67
N SER A 148 -37.58 -11.93 -39.16
CA SER A 148 -37.27 -11.11 -37.99
C SER A 148 -36.09 -10.19 -38.27
N ASN A 149 -36.31 -8.89 -38.22
CA ASN A 149 -35.24 -7.89 -38.20
C ASN A 149 -34.72 -7.78 -36.75
N LEU A 150 -33.56 -8.41 -36.51
CA LEU A 150 -32.92 -8.49 -35.21
C LEU A 150 -32.40 -7.13 -34.72
N THR A 151 -32.20 -6.17 -35.63
CA THR A 151 -31.75 -4.80 -35.33
C THR A 151 -32.89 -3.89 -34.89
N THR A 152 -34.12 -4.09 -35.41
CA THR A 152 -35.27 -3.19 -35.16
C THR A 152 -36.43 -3.83 -34.40
N THR A 153 -36.29 -5.08 -33.96
CA THR A 153 -37.33 -5.91 -33.29
C THR A 153 -38.60 -6.15 -34.11
N ALA A 154 -38.61 -5.77 -35.39
CA ALA A 154 -39.75 -5.98 -36.27
C ALA A 154 -39.80 -7.46 -36.71
N SER A 155 -40.95 -8.10 -36.51
CA SER A 155 -41.22 -9.46 -36.97
C SER A 155 -42.42 -9.51 -37.92
N PHE A 156 -42.45 -10.57 -38.74
CA PHE A 156 -43.55 -10.95 -39.60
C PHE A 156 -43.69 -12.47 -39.53
N GLU A 157 -44.91 -12.96 -39.35
CA GLU A 157 -45.21 -14.39 -39.31
C GLU A 157 -46.45 -14.74 -40.13
N GLN A 158 -46.41 -15.86 -40.84
CA GLN A 158 -47.55 -16.41 -41.58
C GLN A 158 -47.44 -17.94 -41.71
N ALA A 159 -48.58 -18.65 -41.66
CA ALA A 159 -48.61 -20.09 -41.91
C ALA A 159 -48.29 -20.44 -43.39
N VAL A 160 -47.42 -21.42 -43.58
CA VAL A 160 -47.11 -22.08 -44.85
C VAL A 160 -48.11 -23.22 -45.07
N LEU A 161 -48.74 -23.27 -46.24
CA LEU A 161 -49.77 -24.27 -46.53
C LEU A 161 -49.18 -25.67 -46.81
N PRO A 162 -49.89 -26.76 -46.46
CA PRO A 162 -49.49 -28.12 -46.81
C PRO A 162 -49.18 -28.29 -48.31
N GLY A 163 -48.11 -29.02 -48.62
CA GLY A 163 -47.68 -29.30 -49.99
C GLY A 163 -46.78 -28.25 -50.64
N LEU A 164 -46.42 -27.17 -49.93
CA LEU A 164 -45.34 -26.26 -50.32
C LEU A 164 -43.99 -26.83 -49.84
N THR A 165 -43.48 -27.84 -50.56
CA THR A 165 -42.25 -28.56 -50.18
C THR A 165 -41.04 -28.10 -51.00
N MET A 166 -39.87 -28.01 -50.36
CA MET A 166 -38.59 -27.66 -51.01
C MET A 166 -37.87 -28.87 -51.61
N ASP A 167 -38.62 -29.86 -52.11
CA ASP A 167 -38.06 -31.14 -52.54
C ASP A 167 -37.12 -31.04 -53.76
N GLN A 168 -36.25 -32.03 -53.97
CA GLN A 168 -35.19 -32.00 -54.98
C GLN A 168 -35.55 -32.62 -56.33
N ASP A 169 -36.49 -33.57 -56.37
CA ASP A 169 -36.69 -34.44 -57.54
C ASP A 169 -37.11 -33.69 -58.85
N PRO A 170 -37.83 -32.54 -58.81
CA PRO A 170 -38.04 -31.70 -59.98
C PRO A 170 -36.89 -30.72 -60.29
N ILE A 171 -36.17 -30.26 -59.25
CA ILE A 171 -35.15 -29.20 -59.33
C ILE A 171 -33.83 -29.68 -58.71
N SER A 172 -33.06 -30.41 -59.52
CA SER A 172 -31.66 -30.73 -59.26
C SER A 172 -30.77 -29.51 -59.52
N GLN A 173 -30.94 -28.47 -58.69
CA GLN A 173 -30.08 -27.28 -58.62
C GLN A 173 -29.56 -27.10 -57.19
N PRO A 174 -28.29 -26.72 -57.01
CA PRO A 174 -27.72 -26.35 -55.72
C PRO A 174 -28.32 -25.03 -55.21
N TRP A 175 -28.21 -24.78 -53.91
CA TRP A 175 -28.65 -23.53 -53.30
C TRP A 175 -27.63 -22.42 -53.62
N MET A 176 -28.12 -21.28 -54.10
CA MET A 176 -27.31 -20.15 -54.53
C MET A 176 -27.56 -18.93 -53.63
N ILE A 177 -26.57 -18.58 -52.80
CA ILE A 177 -26.58 -17.38 -51.94
C ILE A 177 -25.89 -16.23 -52.69
N GLY A 178 -26.44 -15.01 -52.58
CA GLY A 178 -25.93 -13.79 -53.24
C GLY A 178 -26.33 -13.63 -54.72
N ALA A 179 -27.24 -14.47 -55.20
CA ALA A 179 -27.31 -14.85 -56.61
C ALA A 179 -27.71 -13.71 -57.59
N GLY A 180 -26.75 -13.23 -58.40
CA GLY A 180 -27.00 -12.31 -59.53
C GLY A 180 -26.33 -12.74 -60.86
N GLN A 181 -26.90 -12.32 -62.00
CA GLN A 181 -26.47 -12.79 -63.34
C GLN A 181 -25.39 -11.93 -64.00
N SER A 182 -24.31 -12.58 -64.44
CA SER A 182 -23.43 -12.07 -65.50
C SER A 182 -22.58 -13.15 -66.19
N LEU A 183 -22.10 -14.17 -65.45
CA LEU A 183 -21.10 -15.14 -65.95
C LEU A 183 -21.41 -16.64 -65.73
N SER A 184 -22.58 -17.01 -65.20
CA SER A 184 -23.00 -18.42 -65.08
C SER A 184 -23.24 -19.09 -66.45
N ASP A 185 -22.88 -20.36 -66.58
CA ASP A 185 -22.91 -21.13 -67.83
C ASP A 185 -24.32 -21.10 -68.49
N PRO A 186 -24.49 -20.81 -69.80
CA PRO A 186 -25.79 -20.46 -70.42
C PRO A 186 -26.89 -21.54 -70.52
N GLY A 187 -26.88 -22.53 -69.63
CA GLY A 187 -27.92 -23.55 -69.48
C GLY A 187 -28.28 -23.91 -68.04
N VAL A 188 -27.79 -23.17 -67.02
CA VAL A 188 -27.93 -23.55 -65.60
C VAL A 188 -28.75 -22.56 -64.77
N LEU A 189 -28.67 -21.25 -65.01
CA LEU A 189 -29.43 -20.22 -64.25
C LEU A 189 -30.10 -19.22 -65.19
N ASN A 190 -31.42 -19.04 -65.02
CA ASN A 190 -32.22 -17.94 -65.59
C ASN A 190 -32.95 -17.21 -64.43
N ASN A 191 -33.65 -16.11 -64.71
CA ASN A 191 -34.52 -15.40 -63.74
C ASN A 191 -33.86 -14.78 -62.47
N LEU A 192 -32.69 -14.15 -62.58
CA LEU A 192 -32.05 -13.38 -61.50
C LEU A 192 -31.53 -12.05 -62.07
N ASN A 193 -32.08 -10.91 -61.65
CA ASN A 193 -31.97 -9.64 -62.41
C ASN A 193 -31.12 -8.53 -61.75
N ASN A 194 -30.80 -8.61 -60.47
CA ASN A 194 -29.84 -7.72 -59.79
C ASN A 194 -28.94 -8.55 -58.86
N HIS A 195 -27.97 -7.91 -58.21
CA HIS A 195 -26.99 -8.55 -57.32
C HIS A 195 -27.28 -8.15 -55.87
N PHE A 196 -27.27 -9.11 -54.94
CA PHE A 196 -27.37 -8.78 -53.51
C PHE A 196 -26.06 -8.17 -52.99
N GLN A 197 -26.17 -7.12 -52.18
CA GLN A 197 -25.04 -6.37 -51.63
C GLN A 197 -25.06 -6.41 -50.10
N GLY A 198 -24.19 -7.23 -49.52
CA GLY A 198 -24.22 -7.49 -48.10
C GLY A 198 -23.36 -8.66 -47.68
N SER A 199 -23.77 -9.30 -46.58
CA SER A 199 -23.15 -10.48 -46.04
C SER A 199 -24.20 -11.49 -45.57
N VAL A 200 -23.87 -12.77 -45.63
CA VAL A 200 -24.66 -13.84 -45.01
C VAL A 200 -23.79 -14.49 -43.94
N ALA A 201 -24.34 -14.66 -42.73
CA ALA A 201 -23.63 -15.22 -41.58
C ALA A 201 -23.88 -16.72 -41.46
N THR A 202 -25.13 -17.14 -41.57
CA THR A 202 -25.54 -18.55 -41.45
C THR A 202 -26.52 -18.94 -42.57
N PHE A 203 -26.45 -20.20 -42.95
CA PHE A 203 -27.48 -20.90 -43.74
C PHE A 203 -27.62 -22.32 -43.18
N SER A 204 -28.83 -22.69 -42.74
CA SER A 204 -29.12 -24.01 -42.17
C SER A 204 -30.33 -24.66 -42.85
N LEU A 205 -30.31 -25.99 -42.94
CA LEU A 205 -31.45 -26.81 -43.35
C LEU A 205 -31.57 -28.03 -42.40
N SER A 206 -32.76 -28.29 -41.88
CA SER A 206 -33.07 -29.42 -41.00
C SER A 206 -34.31 -30.20 -41.47
N ASP A 207 -34.41 -31.49 -41.12
CA ASP A 207 -35.54 -32.37 -41.48
C ASP A 207 -36.74 -32.26 -40.51
N THR A 208 -36.63 -31.34 -39.55
CA THR A 208 -37.63 -30.97 -38.54
C THR A 208 -38.45 -29.79 -39.00
N VAL A 209 -39.72 -29.77 -38.61
CA VAL A 209 -40.67 -28.72 -38.96
C VAL A 209 -40.91 -27.90 -37.70
N ASP A 210 -40.24 -26.76 -37.59
CA ASP A 210 -40.41 -25.88 -36.45
C ASP A 210 -41.72 -25.09 -36.61
N ASN A 211 -42.66 -25.27 -35.68
CA ASN A 211 -44.07 -24.92 -35.87
C ASN A 211 -44.67 -24.31 -34.59
N PHE A 212 -44.32 -23.05 -34.39
CA PHE A 212 -44.88 -22.11 -33.42
C PHE A 212 -44.52 -22.37 -31.95
N VAL A 213 -43.73 -21.44 -31.41
CA VAL A 213 -43.35 -21.36 -29.99
C VAL A 213 -44.46 -20.68 -29.21
N GLY A 214 -45.18 -21.42 -28.35
CA GLY A 214 -46.34 -20.92 -27.61
C GLY A 214 -46.18 -21.07 -26.10
N THR A 215 -46.09 -19.96 -25.38
CA THR A 215 -45.87 -19.97 -23.92
C THR A 215 -46.99 -20.69 -23.16
N PRO A 216 -46.67 -21.52 -22.14
CA PRO A 216 -47.68 -22.21 -21.35
C PRO A 216 -48.52 -21.26 -20.48
N VAL A 217 -49.66 -21.76 -19.98
CA VAL A 217 -50.60 -21.00 -19.15
C VAL A 217 -50.76 -21.68 -17.80
N ALA A 218 -50.23 -21.04 -16.76
CA ALA A 218 -50.39 -21.45 -15.38
C ALA A 218 -51.69 -20.89 -14.75
N ASN A 219 -52.36 -21.64 -13.87
CA ASN A 219 -53.63 -21.25 -13.23
C ASN A 219 -53.59 -21.39 -11.68
N PRO A 220 -54.25 -20.52 -10.89
CA PRO A 220 -54.11 -20.56 -9.43
C PRO A 220 -54.77 -21.77 -8.75
N ASP A 221 -54.10 -22.30 -7.73
CA ASP A 221 -54.51 -23.44 -6.91
C ASP A 221 -54.87 -23.09 -5.47
N LEU A 222 -55.49 -24.07 -4.78
CA LEU A 222 -55.86 -23.99 -3.37
C LEU A 222 -55.40 -25.24 -2.61
N ALA A 223 -54.93 -25.06 -1.39
CA ALA A 223 -54.64 -26.13 -0.44
C ALA A 223 -55.09 -25.76 0.98
N GLU A 224 -55.27 -26.75 1.85
CA GLU A 224 -55.69 -26.59 3.24
C GLU A 224 -54.95 -27.62 4.11
N THR A 225 -54.48 -27.20 5.28
CA THR A 225 -53.87 -28.05 6.32
C THR A 225 -54.10 -27.44 7.69
N ASP A 226 -53.77 -28.18 8.74
CA ASP A 226 -53.64 -27.64 10.10
C ASP A 226 -52.16 -27.23 10.32
N GLU A 227 -51.85 -26.36 11.29
CA GLU A 227 -50.46 -25.96 11.54
C GLU A 227 -49.58 -27.16 11.96
N ASP A 228 -48.26 -26.98 11.86
CA ASP A 228 -47.23 -28.05 11.96
C ASP A 228 -47.41 -29.27 11.02
N THR A 229 -48.46 -29.32 10.21
CA THR A 229 -48.85 -30.51 9.45
C THR A 229 -48.44 -30.38 7.96
N PRO A 230 -47.46 -31.18 7.47
CA PRO A 230 -46.97 -31.05 6.10
C PRO A 230 -47.93 -31.61 5.05
N ILE A 231 -48.23 -30.81 4.02
CA ILE A 231 -48.92 -31.26 2.81
C ILE A 231 -47.90 -31.91 1.88
N SER A 232 -47.88 -33.25 1.80
CA SER A 232 -46.88 -33.96 1.00
C SER A 232 -47.09 -33.87 -0.52
N VAL A 233 -48.30 -33.54 -0.99
CA VAL A 233 -48.68 -33.55 -2.43
C VAL A 233 -49.74 -32.47 -2.73
N ILE A 234 -49.34 -31.45 -3.51
CA ILE A 234 -50.22 -30.42 -4.11
C ILE A 234 -50.10 -30.54 -5.63
N PRO A 235 -51.15 -30.95 -6.36
CA PRO A 235 -51.05 -31.31 -7.78
C PRO A 235 -51.19 -30.11 -8.72
N VAL A 236 -50.27 -29.16 -8.66
CA VAL A 236 -50.39 -27.85 -9.37
C VAL A 236 -50.59 -27.97 -10.88
N LEU A 237 -49.86 -28.88 -11.55
CA LEU A 237 -49.97 -29.13 -12.99
C LEU A 237 -51.33 -29.71 -13.44
N ALA A 238 -52.32 -29.88 -12.56
CA ALA A 238 -53.63 -30.47 -12.87
C ALA A 238 -54.63 -29.47 -13.49
N ASN A 239 -54.40 -28.17 -13.34
CA ASN A 239 -55.23 -27.09 -13.89
C ASN A 239 -54.54 -26.33 -15.04
N ASP A 240 -53.21 -26.46 -15.16
CA ASP A 240 -52.34 -25.78 -16.12
C ASP A 240 -52.51 -26.33 -17.55
N THR A 241 -52.22 -25.49 -18.56
CA THR A 241 -52.37 -25.88 -19.97
C THR A 241 -51.28 -25.33 -20.88
N ASP A 242 -50.75 -26.20 -21.72
CA ASP A 242 -49.85 -25.86 -22.82
C ASP A 242 -50.62 -25.65 -24.15
N PRO A 243 -50.34 -24.61 -24.96
CA PRO A 243 -51.00 -24.37 -26.25
C PRO A 243 -50.80 -25.48 -27.29
N ASN A 244 -49.64 -26.14 -27.27
CA ASN A 244 -49.24 -27.18 -28.22
C ASN A 244 -49.60 -28.60 -27.70
N GLY A 245 -50.01 -28.72 -26.43
CA GLY A 245 -50.31 -29.97 -25.74
C GLY A 245 -49.08 -30.72 -25.22
N GLN A 246 -47.95 -30.01 -25.07
CA GLN A 246 -46.69 -30.54 -24.57
C GLN A 246 -46.74 -30.79 -23.04
N PRO A 247 -45.94 -31.75 -22.51
CA PRO A 247 -45.90 -32.04 -21.09
C PRO A 247 -45.20 -30.91 -20.32
N LEU A 248 -45.94 -30.27 -19.42
CA LEU A 248 -45.45 -29.24 -18.51
C LEU A 248 -44.59 -29.85 -17.39
N THR A 249 -43.64 -29.07 -16.89
CA THR A 249 -42.84 -29.38 -15.70
C THR A 249 -42.79 -28.19 -14.76
N VAL A 250 -42.82 -28.41 -13.44
CA VAL A 250 -42.53 -27.36 -12.46
C VAL A 250 -41.03 -27.09 -12.47
N THR A 251 -40.66 -25.81 -12.48
CA THR A 251 -39.27 -25.33 -12.62
C THR A 251 -38.94 -24.22 -11.63
N GLY A 252 -37.67 -23.81 -11.61
CA GLY A 252 -37.14 -22.89 -10.61
C GLY A 252 -37.14 -23.51 -9.20
N THR A 253 -37.26 -22.66 -8.20
CA THR A 253 -37.48 -23.06 -6.79
C THR A 253 -38.73 -22.35 -6.31
N PRO A 254 -39.88 -23.04 -6.19
CA PRO A 254 -41.08 -22.47 -5.60
C PRO A 254 -40.82 -21.99 -4.17
N THR A 255 -41.44 -20.87 -3.79
CA THR A 255 -41.28 -20.24 -2.48
C THR A 255 -42.62 -19.85 -1.89
N ALA A 256 -42.66 -19.76 -0.56
CA ALA A 256 -43.76 -19.21 0.21
C ALA A 256 -43.18 -18.32 1.33
N GLU A 257 -44.00 -17.52 2.00
CA GLU A 257 -43.53 -16.58 3.03
C GLU A 257 -43.54 -17.24 4.43
N ASN A 258 -44.51 -18.12 4.66
CA ASN A 258 -44.77 -18.72 5.98
C ASN A 258 -44.68 -20.26 5.96
N GLY A 259 -43.84 -20.80 5.07
CA GLY A 259 -43.57 -22.23 5.00
C GLY A 259 -42.52 -22.62 3.97
N THR A 260 -42.03 -23.85 4.08
CA THR A 260 -41.04 -24.44 3.17
C THR A 260 -41.72 -25.24 2.05
N VAL A 261 -41.27 -25.05 0.82
CA VAL A 261 -41.86 -25.67 -0.38
C VAL A 261 -40.84 -26.61 -1.04
N GLY A 262 -41.29 -27.79 -1.48
CA GLY A 262 -40.51 -28.73 -2.27
C GLY A 262 -41.19 -29.07 -3.59
N VAL A 263 -40.40 -29.50 -4.59
CA VAL A 263 -40.92 -30.08 -5.84
C VAL A 263 -40.70 -31.58 -5.83
N ASN A 264 -41.79 -32.35 -5.90
CA ASN A 264 -41.74 -33.81 -5.96
C ASN A 264 -41.32 -34.29 -7.36
N PRO A 265 -40.69 -35.48 -7.49
CA PRO A 265 -40.28 -36.06 -8.78
C PRO A 265 -41.41 -36.36 -9.78
N ASP A 266 -42.67 -36.15 -9.41
CA ASP A 266 -43.85 -36.29 -10.27
C ASP A 266 -44.47 -34.95 -10.70
N GLY A 267 -43.84 -33.82 -10.36
CA GLY A 267 -44.31 -32.47 -10.71
C GLY A 267 -45.37 -31.91 -9.76
N THR A 268 -45.66 -32.58 -8.65
CA THR A 268 -46.47 -32.00 -7.55
C THR A 268 -45.58 -31.21 -6.59
N LEU A 269 -46.15 -30.26 -5.84
CA LEU A 269 -45.43 -29.60 -4.75
C LEU A 269 -45.64 -30.34 -3.42
N SER A 270 -44.70 -30.17 -2.50
CA SER A 270 -44.90 -30.37 -1.06
C SER A 270 -44.79 -29.04 -0.33
N TYR A 271 -45.51 -28.89 0.78
CA TYR A 271 -45.51 -27.69 1.62
C TYR A 271 -45.50 -28.09 3.09
N THR A 272 -44.64 -27.45 3.88
CA THR A 272 -44.68 -27.51 5.33
C THR A 272 -44.85 -26.08 5.84
N PRO A 273 -45.88 -25.76 6.64
CA PRO A 273 -45.92 -24.48 7.36
C PRO A 273 -44.62 -24.24 8.11
N ASN A 274 -44.29 -22.98 8.38
CA ASN A 274 -43.37 -22.67 9.47
C ASN A 274 -44.01 -23.15 10.80
N PRO A 275 -43.21 -23.50 11.82
CA PRO A 275 -43.74 -23.78 13.15
C PRO A 275 -44.66 -22.65 13.62
N ASP A 276 -45.72 -23.04 14.33
CA ASP A 276 -46.66 -22.12 15.01
C ASP A 276 -47.41 -21.14 14.05
N PHE A 277 -47.37 -21.36 12.73
CA PHE A 277 -48.03 -20.49 11.75
C PHE A 277 -49.46 -20.95 11.41
N ASN A 278 -50.44 -20.17 11.83
CA ASN A 278 -51.81 -20.18 11.29
C ASN A 278 -52.10 -18.99 10.37
N GLY A 279 -53.02 -19.20 9.42
CA GLY A 279 -53.53 -18.14 8.54
C GLY A 279 -53.61 -18.55 7.07
N VAL A 280 -53.12 -17.67 6.20
CA VAL A 280 -53.10 -17.89 4.74
C VAL A 280 -51.72 -17.56 4.19
N ASP A 281 -51.09 -18.56 3.58
CA ASP A 281 -49.79 -18.43 2.91
C ASP A 281 -49.98 -18.55 1.38
N THR A 282 -49.00 -18.06 0.62
CA THR A 282 -49.05 -18.05 -0.85
C THR A 282 -47.77 -18.61 -1.44
N ILE A 283 -47.84 -19.85 -1.93
CA ILE A 283 -46.76 -20.46 -2.70
C ILE A 283 -46.76 -19.84 -4.10
N THR A 284 -45.61 -19.38 -4.60
CA THR A 284 -45.42 -19.02 -6.02
C THR A 284 -44.64 -20.11 -6.74
N TYR A 285 -45.08 -20.52 -7.93
CA TYR A 285 -44.42 -21.55 -8.73
C TYR A 285 -44.33 -21.17 -10.22
N THR A 286 -43.31 -21.72 -10.90
CA THR A 286 -43.10 -21.60 -12.35
C THR A 286 -43.36 -22.96 -13.00
N ILE A 287 -43.94 -22.93 -14.20
CA ILE A 287 -44.00 -24.08 -15.11
C ILE A 287 -43.23 -23.77 -16.39
N THR A 288 -42.57 -24.77 -16.95
CA THR A 288 -41.84 -24.69 -18.22
C THR A 288 -42.22 -25.85 -19.12
N ASP A 289 -42.37 -25.57 -20.41
CA ASP A 289 -42.59 -26.57 -21.46
C ASP A 289 -41.26 -27.21 -21.94
N PRO A 290 -41.27 -28.24 -22.83
CA PRO A 290 -40.05 -28.86 -23.34
C PRO A 290 -39.18 -27.99 -24.25
N ASP A 291 -39.70 -26.85 -24.73
CA ASP A 291 -39.02 -25.94 -25.64
C ASP A 291 -38.41 -24.71 -24.91
N GLY A 292 -38.71 -24.57 -23.61
CA GLY A 292 -38.11 -23.60 -22.70
C GLY A 292 -38.98 -22.39 -22.36
N ASN A 293 -40.27 -22.38 -22.72
CA ASN A 293 -41.16 -21.26 -22.40
C ASN A 293 -41.75 -21.40 -21.00
N GLU A 294 -41.80 -20.29 -20.25
CA GLU A 294 -42.19 -20.29 -18.84
C GLU A 294 -43.51 -19.54 -18.56
N SER A 295 -44.18 -19.92 -17.48
CA SER A 295 -45.41 -19.29 -16.97
C SER A 295 -45.47 -19.39 -15.45
N THR A 296 -46.04 -18.41 -14.75
CA THR A 296 -46.05 -18.36 -13.27
C THR A 296 -47.45 -18.24 -12.69
N SER A 297 -47.66 -18.92 -11.56
CA SER A 297 -48.94 -18.96 -10.84
C SER A 297 -48.71 -19.15 -9.33
N THR A 298 -49.79 -19.19 -8.55
CA THR A 298 -49.75 -19.33 -7.10
C THR A 298 -50.70 -20.41 -6.55
N VAL A 299 -50.28 -21.05 -5.46
CA VAL A 299 -51.15 -21.83 -4.59
C VAL A 299 -51.49 -20.98 -3.37
N THR A 300 -52.77 -20.78 -3.07
CA THR A 300 -53.18 -20.23 -1.77
C THR A 300 -53.36 -21.37 -0.77
N VAL A 301 -52.56 -21.40 0.30
CA VAL A 301 -52.67 -22.40 1.37
C VAL A 301 -53.40 -21.77 2.56
N THR A 302 -54.44 -22.43 3.06
CA THR A 302 -55.05 -22.09 4.36
C THR A 302 -54.46 -23.01 5.42
N VAL A 303 -53.92 -22.44 6.50
CA VAL A 303 -53.37 -23.17 7.63
C VAL A 303 -54.26 -22.90 8.85
N ASN A 304 -54.90 -23.95 9.37
CA ASN A 304 -55.84 -23.86 10.49
C ASN A 304 -55.07 -23.88 11.84
N PRO A 305 -55.46 -23.03 12.81
CA PRO A 305 -54.92 -23.09 14.16
C PRO A 305 -55.37 -24.35 14.90
N VAL A 306 -54.47 -24.82 15.77
CA VAL A 306 -54.57 -25.94 16.69
C VAL A 306 -54.69 -25.32 18.11
N ASN A 307 -53.75 -25.57 19.02
CA ASN A 307 -53.59 -24.96 20.34
C ASN A 307 -52.31 -25.56 20.92
N ASP A 308 -51.26 -24.76 21.07
CA ASP A 308 -49.99 -25.24 21.60
C ASP A 308 -49.87 -25.10 23.12
N ALA A 309 -48.76 -25.59 23.67
CA ALA A 309 -48.45 -25.43 25.09
C ALA A 309 -47.73 -24.09 25.32
N PRO A 310 -47.89 -23.48 26.51
CA PRO A 310 -47.01 -22.39 26.92
C PRO A 310 -45.58 -22.91 27.01
N ILE A 311 -44.61 -22.04 26.71
CA ILE A 311 -43.18 -22.29 26.88
C ILE A 311 -42.75 -21.56 28.16
N ALA A 312 -42.28 -22.32 29.14
CA ALA A 312 -41.73 -21.76 30.37
C ALA A 312 -40.30 -21.27 30.15
N GLU A 313 -39.98 -20.07 30.63
CA GLU A 313 -38.61 -19.52 30.61
C GLU A 313 -38.11 -19.40 32.05
N ASP A 314 -36.87 -19.82 32.34
CA ASP A 314 -36.38 -19.89 33.73
C ASP A 314 -36.24 -18.48 34.36
N ASP A 315 -36.86 -18.26 35.52
CA ASP A 315 -36.76 -16.99 36.27
C ASP A 315 -35.45 -16.88 37.05
N ALA A 316 -34.92 -15.66 37.16
CA ALA A 316 -33.92 -15.29 38.16
C ALA A 316 -34.47 -14.24 39.14
N ALA A 317 -34.15 -14.39 40.44
CA ALA A 317 -34.43 -13.39 41.46
C ALA A 317 -33.35 -13.35 42.54
N VAL A 318 -33.19 -12.19 43.19
CA VAL A 318 -32.29 -12.01 44.33
C VAL A 318 -33.07 -11.60 45.58
N THR A 319 -32.64 -12.03 46.76
CA THR A 319 -33.19 -11.53 48.03
C THR A 319 -32.21 -11.61 49.19
N VAL A 320 -32.39 -10.73 50.18
CA VAL A 320 -31.48 -10.64 51.33
C VAL A 320 -31.88 -11.62 52.44
N LEU A 321 -30.90 -12.03 53.25
CA LEU A 321 -31.03 -13.04 54.30
C LEU A 321 -32.28 -12.89 55.20
N ASN A 322 -33.13 -13.93 55.20
CA ASN A 322 -34.45 -14.01 55.87
C ASN A 322 -35.57 -13.11 55.31
N THR A 323 -35.39 -12.43 54.18
CA THR A 323 -36.39 -11.51 53.60
C THR A 323 -37.26 -12.21 52.55
N PRO A 324 -38.59 -11.98 52.51
CA PRO A 324 -39.45 -12.45 51.42
C PRO A 324 -39.25 -11.64 50.13
N VAL A 325 -39.24 -12.33 48.99
CA VAL A 325 -39.25 -11.74 47.64
C VAL A 325 -40.53 -12.16 46.90
N VAL A 326 -40.99 -11.30 45.98
CA VAL A 326 -42.09 -11.60 45.06
C VAL A 326 -41.52 -11.70 43.65
N ILE A 327 -41.85 -12.79 42.95
CA ILE A 327 -41.35 -13.15 41.62
C ILE A 327 -42.57 -13.45 40.75
N ASP A 328 -42.69 -12.87 39.55
CA ASP A 328 -43.79 -13.14 38.61
C ASP A 328 -43.36 -14.24 37.64
N LEU A 329 -43.62 -15.51 38.00
CA LEU A 329 -43.14 -16.73 37.31
C LEU A 329 -43.79 -16.99 35.94
N ILE A 330 -44.26 -15.93 35.30
CA ILE A 330 -44.89 -15.88 33.97
C ILE A 330 -44.61 -14.48 33.34
N GLY A 331 -43.61 -13.74 33.83
CA GLY A 331 -43.28 -12.40 33.31
C GLY A 331 -42.55 -12.47 31.96
N ASN A 332 -41.83 -13.57 31.76
CA ASN A 332 -41.00 -13.98 30.64
C ASN A 332 -41.65 -15.07 29.77
N ASP A 333 -42.37 -16.04 30.38
CA ASP A 333 -43.11 -17.11 29.68
C ASP A 333 -43.87 -16.63 28.43
N VAL A 334 -43.88 -17.45 27.38
CA VAL A 334 -44.65 -17.20 26.15
C VAL A 334 -45.61 -18.36 25.85
N ASP A 335 -46.58 -18.11 24.98
CA ASP A 335 -47.53 -19.10 24.48
C ASP A 335 -47.89 -18.68 23.04
N PRO A 336 -47.86 -19.58 22.04
CA PRO A 336 -48.09 -19.21 20.64
C PRO A 336 -49.52 -18.66 20.36
N ASP A 337 -50.52 -19.16 21.08
CA ASP A 337 -51.94 -18.88 20.83
C ASP A 337 -52.52 -17.85 21.80
N ASP A 338 -52.24 -18.01 23.10
CA ASP A 338 -52.94 -17.29 24.17
C ASP A 338 -52.04 -16.18 24.76
N PRO A 339 -52.48 -14.90 24.76
CA PRO A 339 -51.61 -13.79 25.15
C PRO A 339 -51.24 -13.89 26.63
N ASN A 340 -49.95 -14.11 26.94
CA ASN A 340 -49.27 -14.23 28.25
C ASN A 340 -50.14 -13.93 29.50
N SER A 341 -50.79 -12.75 29.57
CA SER A 341 -51.82 -12.38 30.56
C SER A 341 -52.94 -13.41 30.84
N ALA A 342 -53.15 -14.39 29.95
CA ALA A 342 -54.12 -15.47 30.08
C ALA A 342 -53.59 -16.66 30.89
N LEU A 343 -52.26 -16.87 30.85
CA LEU A 343 -51.52 -17.96 31.48
C LEU A 343 -51.49 -17.83 33.01
N ARG A 344 -51.36 -18.97 33.70
CA ARG A 344 -51.33 -19.07 35.18
C ARG A 344 -50.40 -20.18 35.69
N ILE A 345 -49.94 -20.03 36.92
CA ILE A 345 -49.33 -21.13 37.67
C ILE A 345 -50.41 -22.19 37.95
N THR A 346 -50.11 -23.45 37.66
CA THR A 346 -50.90 -24.61 38.10
C THR A 346 -50.18 -25.39 39.21
N GLY A 347 -50.90 -26.29 39.88
CA GLY A 347 -50.37 -27.06 41.01
C GLY A 347 -50.02 -26.21 42.23
N THR A 348 -48.84 -26.47 42.81
CA THR A 348 -48.27 -25.71 43.94
C THR A 348 -46.74 -25.75 43.85
N PRO A 349 -46.07 -24.67 43.40
CA PRO A 349 -44.62 -24.58 43.37
C PRO A 349 -43.99 -24.80 44.76
N THR A 350 -42.80 -25.40 44.80
CA THR A 350 -42.07 -25.68 46.05
C THR A 350 -40.57 -25.54 45.87
N SER A 351 -39.90 -25.16 46.96
CA SER A 351 -38.46 -25.24 47.16
C SER A 351 -38.16 -26.08 48.40
N ALA A 352 -36.94 -26.63 48.52
CA ALA A 352 -36.46 -27.20 49.79
C ALA A 352 -36.00 -26.11 50.77
N ASP A 353 -35.63 -24.94 50.24
CA ASP A 353 -34.78 -23.96 50.90
C ASP A 353 -35.53 -22.72 51.39
N GLY A 354 -36.86 -22.71 51.21
CA GLY A 354 -37.78 -21.75 51.81
C GLY A 354 -39.24 -22.12 51.58
N THR A 355 -40.16 -21.25 52.00
CA THR A 355 -41.60 -21.43 51.74
C THR A 355 -42.02 -20.61 50.52
N VAL A 356 -42.62 -21.28 49.53
CA VAL A 356 -43.23 -20.65 48.35
C VAL A 356 -44.74 -20.51 48.56
N VAL A 357 -45.33 -19.38 48.20
CA VAL A 357 -46.77 -19.12 48.26
C VAL A 357 -47.24 -18.43 46.97
N VAL A 358 -48.09 -19.09 46.18
CA VAL A 358 -48.72 -18.46 45.00
C VAL A 358 -49.62 -17.30 45.43
N ASN A 359 -49.46 -16.16 44.78
CA ASN A 359 -50.16 -14.92 45.10
C ASN A 359 -51.57 -14.87 44.48
N PRO A 360 -52.44 -13.92 44.90
CA PRO A 360 -53.84 -13.88 44.45
C PRO A 360 -54.08 -13.54 42.97
N ASP A 361 -53.03 -13.18 42.23
CA ASP A 361 -53.03 -13.03 40.77
C ASP A 361 -53.04 -14.39 40.03
N GLY A 362 -52.48 -15.43 40.65
CA GLY A 362 -52.27 -16.75 40.02
C GLY A 362 -51.07 -16.79 39.08
N ARG A 363 -50.14 -15.84 39.19
CA ARG A 363 -48.95 -15.69 38.33
C ARG A 363 -47.66 -15.50 39.11
N SER A 364 -47.71 -14.70 40.18
CA SER A 364 -46.54 -14.46 41.01
C SER A 364 -46.51 -15.37 42.23
N VAL A 365 -45.31 -15.63 42.77
CA VAL A 365 -45.12 -16.26 44.07
C VAL A 365 -44.46 -15.29 45.03
N THR A 366 -44.82 -15.40 46.31
CA THR A 366 -43.98 -14.93 47.41
C THR A 366 -43.08 -16.09 47.84
N PHE A 367 -41.78 -15.96 47.66
CA PHE A 367 -40.79 -16.83 48.29
C PHE A 367 -40.38 -16.26 49.65
N THR A 368 -39.97 -17.11 50.59
CA THR A 368 -39.37 -16.70 51.86
C THR A 368 -38.32 -17.73 52.26
N PRO A 369 -37.02 -17.38 52.29
CA PRO A 369 -35.95 -18.30 52.64
C PRO A 369 -36.13 -18.95 54.02
N ASN A 370 -35.61 -20.16 54.18
CA ASN A 370 -35.41 -20.77 55.49
C ASN A 370 -34.52 -19.86 56.35
N THR A 371 -34.81 -19.78 57.66
CA THR A 371 -34.08 -18.87 58.56
C THR A 371 -32.60 -19.23 58.63
N GLY A 372 -31.73 -18.32 58.18
CA GLY A 372 -30.29 -18.54 58.09
C GLY A 372 -29.80 -19.31 56.84
N PHE A 373 -30.61 -19.39 55.78
CA PHE A 373 -30.20 -19.93 54.48
C PHE A 373 -29.48 -18.86 53.63
N LEU A 374 -28.41 -19.26 52.95
CA LEU A 374 -27.63 -18.47 51.99
C LEU A 374 -27.28 -19.36 50.78
N GLY A 375 -27.16 -18.76 49.60
CA GLY A 375 -26.96 -19.43 48.32
C GLY A 375 -28.23 -19.52 47.47
N GLU A 376 -28.18 -20.30 46.38
CA GLU A 376 -29.29 -20.48 45.44
C GLU A 376 -30.39 -21.38 46.00
N ALA A 377 -31.62 -20.88 46.03
CA ALA A 377 -32.84 -21.64 46.32
C ALA A 377 -33.63 -21.87 45.03
N VAL A 378 -33.78 -23.13 44.63
CA VAL A 378 -34.52 -23.51 43.42
C VAL A 378 -36.02 -23.68 43.73
N ILE A 379 -36.87 -23.07 42.91
CA ILE A 379 -38.33 -23.22 42.90
C ILE A 379 -38.71 -23.87 41.57
N ASN A 380 -39.43 -24.99 41.60
CA ASN A 380 -39.98 -25.62 40.40
C ASN A 380 -41.46 -25.20 40.28
N TYR A 381 -41.90 -24.74 39.10
CA TYR A 381 -43.29 -24.37 38.82
C TYR A 381 -43.81 -25.03 37.54
N THR A 382 -45.12 -24.92 37.32
CA THR A 382 -45.78 -25.38 36.09
C THR A 382 -46.69 -24.25 35.62
N VAL A 383 -46.50 -23.76 34.40
CA VAL A 383 -47.40 -22.81 33.74
C VAL A 383 -48.53 -23.56 33.02
N THR A 384 -49.69 -22.94 32.85
CA THR A 384 -50.83 -23.50 32.11
C THR A 384 -51.59 -22.40 31.35
N ASP A 385 -52.05 -22.76 30.15
CA ASP A 385 -52.90 -21.95 29.29
C ASP A 385 -54.39 -22.04 29.69
N PRO A 386 -55.30 -21.35 28.97
CA PRO A 386 -56.74 -21.51 29.14
C PRO A 386 -57.34 -22.86 28.71
N SER A 387 -56.72 -23.61 27.78
CA SER A 387 -57.25 -24.90 27.30
C SER A 387 -56.84 -26.11 28.17
N GLY A 388 -55.76 -25.98 28.95
CA GLY A 388 -55.28 -26.98 29.92
C GLY A 388 -54.03 -27.76 29.48
N LEU A 389 -53.24 -27.22 28.55
CA LEU A 389 -51.85 -27.58 28.28
C LEU A 389 -50.92 -26.88 29.29
N THR A 390 -49.69 -27.38 29.40
CA THR A 390 -48.77 -27.07 30.51
C THR A 390 -47.31 -27.30 30.13
N ASP A 391 -46.43 -26.49 30.70
CA ASP A 391 -44.97 -26.73 30.72
C ASP A 391 -44.38 -26.45 32.12
N ASP A 392 -43.20 -27.01 32.42
CA ASP A 392 -42.55 -26.98 33.74
C ASP A 392 -41.28 -26.09 33.72
N GLY A 393 -41.31 -24.95 34.40
CA GLY A 393 -40.20 -23.99 34.50
C GLY A 393 -39.46 -23.99 35.85
N VAL A 394 -38.27 -23.40 35.88
CA VAL A 394 -37.42 -23.31 37.07
C VAL A 394 -37.09 -21.86 37.41
N ALA A 395 -37.41 -21.45 38.64
CA ALA A 395 -37.03 -20.16 39.17
C ALA A 395 -35.90 -20.29 40.19
N VAL A 396 -34.76 -19.64 39.93
CA VAL A 396 -33.59 -19.61 40.80
C VAL A 396 -33.61 -18.34 41.64
N VAL A 397 -33.58 -18.49 42.97
CA VAL A 397 -33.53 -17.36 43.90
C VAL A 397 -32.20 -17.35 44.65
N THR A 398 -31.31 -16.44 44.28
CA THR A 398 -30.06 -16.23 45.03
C THR A 398 -30.38 -15.51 46.34
N VAL A 399 -30.21 -16.23 47.45
CA VAL A 399 -30.38 -15.69 48.80
C VAL A 399 -29.01 -15.31 49.33
N ASP A 400 -28.71 -14.02 49.34
CA ASP A 400 -27.43 -13.50 49.82
C ASP A 400 -27.60 -12.68 51.12
N ASP A 401 -26.51 -12.35 51.82
CA ASP A 401 -26.53 -11.41 52.95
C ASP A 401 -26.43 -9.95 52.43
N ALA A 402 -27.20 -9.66 51.37
CA ALA A 402 -26.79 -8.72 50.34
C ALA A 402 -26.65 -7.26 50.81
N ILE A 403 -25.52 -6.67 50.41
CA ILE A 403 -25.20 -5.25 50.33
C ILE A 403 -25.36 -4.50 51.67
N ASP A 404 -24.24 -4.25 52.35
CA ASP A 404 -24.19 -3.16 53.33
C ASP A 404 -24.41 -1.84 52.55
N PRO A 405 -25.41 -1.00 52.91
CA PRO A 405 -25.66 0.28 52.24
C PRO A 405 -24.57 1.35 52.50
N THR A 406 -23.35 0.92 52.83
CA THR A 406 -22.11 1.70 52.74
C THR A 406 -21.38 1.54 51.41
N ARG A 407 -21.52 0.38 50.74
CA ARG A 407 -20.91 0.09 49.43
C ARG A 407 -21.15 1.25 48.47
N ASP A 408 -20.06 1.76 47.91
CA ASP A 408 -20.06 2.98 47.11
C ASP A 408 -19.40 2.81 45.73
N GLY A 409 -19.19 1.57 45.28
CA GLY A 409 -18.75 1.22 43.93
C GLY A 409 -17.29 1.59 43.67
N ILE A 410 -16.45 1.43 44.69
CA ILE A 410 -15.02 1.76 44.63
C ILE A 410 -14.23 0.72 45.44
N VAL A 411 -13.40 -0.07 44.75
CA VAL A 411 -12.53 -1.08 45.36
C VAL A 411 -11.29 -0.41 45.94
N ARG A 412 -11.18 -0.33 47.28
CA ARG A 412 -10.02 0.31 47.93
C ARG A 412 -9.06 -0.71 48.55
N GLY A 413 -7.77 -0.46 48.34
CA GLY A 413 -6.65 -1.13 48.99
C GLY A 413 -6.31 -0.53 50.35
N THR A 414 -5.01 -0.50 50.68
CA THR A 414 -4.47 -0.13 52.01
C THR A 414 -3.01 0.30 51.89
N ASP A 415 -2.45 0.99 52.90
CA ASP A 415 -1.02 1.38 53.05
C ASP A 415 0.06 0.24 53.01
N ALA A 416 -0.15 -0.87 52.29
CA ALA A 416 0.80 -1.97 52.08
C ALA A 416 0.33 -2.95 50.98
N GLY A 417 1.16 -3.16 49.95
CA GLY A 417 1.05 -4.16 48.88
C GLY A 417 -0.04 -5.22 48.96
N ASN A 418 -1.10 -4.97 48.18
CA ASN A 418 -2.28 -5.79 47.95
C ASN A 418 -2.15 -6.56 46.61
N LEU A 419 -3.02 -7.55 46.44
CA LEU A 419 -3.31 -8.18 45.15
C LEU A 419 -4.80 -7.97 44.91
N ILE A 420 -5.15 -7.00 44.08
CA ILE A 420 -6.52 -6.60 43.75
C ILE A 420 -6.90 -7.29 42.44
N ASN A 421 -7.99 -8.06 42.49
CA ASN A 421 -8.62 -8.82 41.41
C ASN A 421 -10.00 -9.30 41.88
N GLY A 422 -10.77 -10.05 41.07
CA GLY A 422 -12.12 -10.51 41.47
C GLY A 422 -12.21 -11.34 42.76
N ASP A 423 -11.11 -11.95 43.24
CA ASP A 423 -11.08 -12.64 44.54
C ASP A 423 -10.96 -11.65 45.73
N TYR A 424 -10.48 -10.42 45.49
CA TYR A 424 -10.29 -9.34 46.47
C TYR A 424 -11.62 -8.89 47.11
N ILE A 425 -11.52 -8.26 48.28
CA ILE A 425 -12.67 -7.75 49.03
C ILE A 425 -12.25 -6.45 49.72
N ASP A 426 -12.90 -5.34 49.39
CA ASP A 426 -12.67 -4.05 50.03
C ASP A 426 -12.79 -4.17 51.58
N PRO A 427 -11.82 -3.67 52.36
CA PRO A 427 -11.78 -3.85 53.80
C PRO A 427 -12.70 -2.89 54.59
N PHE A 428 -13.36 -1.95 53.92
CA PHE A 428 -14.24 -0.92 54.48
C PHE A 428 -15.73 -1.26 54.34
N ASP A 429 -16.17 -1.76 53.18
CA ASP A 429 -17.57 -2.13 52.89
C ASP A 429 -17.76 -3.39 52.01
N ALA A 430 -16.66 -4.02 51.57
CA ALA A 430 -16.63 -5.26 50.81
C ALA A 430 -17.18 -5.18 49.38
N ASP A 431 -17.09 -4.04 48.69
CA ASP A 431 -17.04 -4.01 47.22
C ASP A 431 -15.88 -4.87 46.66
N ARG A 432 -15.92 -5.15 45.35
CA ARG A 432 -15.05 -6.09 44.62
C ARG A 432 -14.73 -5.57 43.24
N VAL A 433 -13.67 -6.12 42.64
CA VAL A 433 -13.53 -6.22 41.18
C VAL A 433 -14.49 -7.30 40.68
N ASP A 434 -15.01 -7.17 39.47
CA ASP A 434 -16.15 -7.88 38.89
C ASP A 434 -17.52 -7.56 39.52
N ALA A 435 -18.58 -7.92 38.79
CA ALA A 435 -20.01 -7.58 38.95
C ALA A 435 -20.69 -7.88 40.32
N GLY A 436 -19.91 -8.15 41.37
CA GLY A 436 -20.33 -8.24 42.76
C GLY A 436 -20.26 -6.92 43.56
N ASP A 437 -20.08 -5.77 42.90
CA ASP A 437 -19.88 -4.42 43.45
C ASP A 437 -21.22 -3.63 43.71
N ALA A 438 -21.25 -2.30 43.53
CA ALA A 438 -22.42 -1.43 43.46
C ALA A 438 -22.44 -0.40 42.28
N ILE A 439 -22.20 -0.83 41.02
CA ILE A 439 -22.43 -0.14 39.70
C ILE A 439 -22.87 1.34 39.77
N LEU A 440 -22.00 2.26 39.30
CA LEU A 440 -22.15 3.72 39.50
C LEU A 440 -22.82 4.52 38.37
N GLY A 441 -23.91 3.98 37.83
CA GLY A 441 -25.03 4.78 37.33
C GLY A 441 -24.99 5.26 35.87
N ALA A 442 -23.83 5.26 35.21
CA ALA A 442 -23.72 5.26 33.75
C ALA A 442 -22.94 4.02 33.28
N ASP A 443 -21.90 3.71 34.06
CA ASP A 443 -21.14 2.47 34.19
C ASP A 443 -22.00 1.22 33.95
N GLY A 444 -21.44 0.29 33.17
CA GLY A 444 -21.95 -1.04 32.89
C GLY A 444 -21.80 -2.03 34.06
N PRO A 445 -21.94 -3.34 33.78
CA PRO A 445 -22.02 -4.36 34.82
C PRO A 445 -20.66 -4.89 35.29
N ASN A 446 -19.56 -4.52 34.62
CA ASN A 446 -18.21 -4.97 34.95
C ASN A 446 -17.25 -3.81 35.25
N ASP A 447 -17.52 -2.63 34.67
CA ASP A 447 -16.74 -1.39 34.72
C ASP A 447 -16.32 -1.02 36.17
N ASP A 448 -15.06 -1.29 36.50
CA ASP A 448 -14.53 -1.27 37.86
C ASP A 448 -13.80 0.02 38.21
N ARG A 449 -13.90 0.44 39.48
CA ARG A 449 -13.23 1.66 39.97
C ARG A 449 -12.29 1.36 41.14
N ILE A 450 -11.00 1.25 40.85
CA ILE A 450 -9.99 0.72 41.77
C ILE A 450 -9.12 1.86 42.34
N ARG A 451 -8.78 1.75 43.63
CA ARG A 451 -7.84 2.64 44.36
C ARG A 451 -6.94 1.80 45.24
N ALA A 452 -5.73 1.47 44.83
CA ALA A 452 -4.85 0.61 45.63
C ALA A 452 -4.31 1.32 46.90
N GLU A 453 -4.17 2.66 46.82
CA GLU A 453 -3.74 3.61 47.87
C GLU A 453 -2.26 3.53 48.26
N GLY A 454 -1.61 2.36 48.18
CA GLY A 454 -0.16 2.27 47.95
C GLY A 454 0.69 1.45 48.91
N GLY A 455 1.96 1.35 48.50
CA GLY A 455 2.92 0.32 48.85
C GLY A 455 2.78 -0.84 47.87
N ASP A 456 3.88 -1.24 47.23
CA ASP A 456 4.01 -2.11 46.04
C ASP A 456 2.79 -3.05 45.78
N ASP A 457 1.81 -2.54 45.03
CA ASP A 457 0.49 -3.14 44.76
C ASP A 457 0.48 -3.96 43.45
N THR A 458 -0.53 -4.81 43.27
CA THR A 458 -0.79 -5.49 41.98
C THR A 458 -2.28 -5.52 41.69
N VAL A 459 -2.69 -4.92 40.57
CA VAL A 459 -4.09 -4.76 40.16
C VAL A 459 -4.34 -5.51 38.85
N PHE A 460 -5.46 -6.23 38.82
CA PHE A 460 -6.11 -6.70 37.60
C PHE A 460 -7.55 -6.18 37.68
N ALA A 461 -7.98 -5.38 36.71
CA ALA A 461 -9.36 -4.92 36.60
C ALA A 461 -10.16 -5.98 35.80
N GLY A 462 -10.41 -5.80 34.51
CA GLY A 462 -10.18 -6.87 33.53
C GLY A 462 -11.21 -7.10 32.43
N LEU A 463 -12.37 -6.46 32.46
CA LEU A 463 -13.39 -6.48 31.40
C LEU A 463 -14.36 -5.30 31.60
N GLY A 464 -14.57 -4.47 30.59
CA GLY A 464 -15.37 -3.24 30.71
C GLY A 464 -14.48 -2.01 30.93
N ASP A 465 -15.07 -0.83 30.87
CA ASP A 465 -14.35 0.45 30.81
C ASP A 465 -13.86 0.84 32.23
N ASP A 466 -12.69 0.35 32.63
CA ASP A 466 -12.21 0.37 34.00
C ASP A 466 -11.52 1.70 34.38
N THR A 467 -11.33 1.95 35.68
CA THR A 467 -10.60 3.13 36.17
C THR A 467 -9.72 2.77 37.36
N VAL A 468 -8.41 2.77 37.17
CA VAL A 468 -7.43 2.36 38.19
C VAL A 468 -6.56 3.52 38.66
N PHE A 469 -6.58 3.78 39.97
CA PHE A 469 -5.56 4.56 40.65
C PHE A 469 -4.70 3.61 41.49
N ALA A 470 -3.41 3.46 41.16
CA ALA A 470 -2.49 2.63 41.94
C ALA A 470 -2.13 3.35 43.27
N GLY A 471 -1.12 4.21 43.30
CA GLY A 471 -1.01 5.23 44.35
C GLY A 471 0.40 5.64 44.77
N LEU A 472 1.02 4.87 45.67
CA LEU A 472 2.29 5.22 46.34
C LEU A 472 3.19 3.97 46.47
N GLY A 473 3.60 3.35 45.38
CA GLY A 473 4.43 2.15 45.37
C GLY A 473 5.12 1.94 44.02
N ASP A 474 5.94 0.89 43.92
CA ASP A 474 6.38 0.38 42.61
C ASP A 474 5.29 -0.61 42.16
N ASP A 475 4.19 -0.11 41.60
CA ASP A 475 2.93 -0.85 41.44
C ASP A 475 2.80 -1.52 40.05
N LEU A 476 2.01 -2.60 39.96
CA LEU A 476 1.78 -3.35 38.72
C LEU A 476 0.28 -3.37 38.37
N VAL A 477 -0.11 -2.76 37.26
CA VAL A 477 -1.51 -2.67 36.82
C VAL A 477 -1.70 -3.39 35.49
N PHE A 478 -2.81 -4.13 35.38
CA PHE A 478 -3.42 -4.53 34.12
C PHE A 478 -4.83 -3.97 34.10
N GLY A 479 -5.19 -3.27 33.02
CA GLY A 479 -6.56 -2.97 32.65
C GLY A 479 -7.30 -4.25 32.24
N GLY A 480 -7.72 -4.36 30.98
CA GLY A 480 -7.86 -5.68 30.36
C GLY A 480 -8.51 -5.73 28.99
N VAL A 481 -9.79 -5.37 28.91
CA VAL A 481 -10.59 -5.32 27.66
C VAL A 481 -11.73 -4.31 27.85
N GLY A 482 -11.56 -3.10 27.34
CA GLY A 482 -12.41 -1.93 27.60
C GLY A 482 -11.63 -0.63 27.36
N ASP A 483 -12.29 0.53 27.44
CA ASP A 483 -11.62 1.84 27.34
C ASP A 483 -11.10 2.28 28.74
N ASP A 484 -9.90 1.89 29.16
CA ASP A 484 -9.46 1.99 30.57
C ASP A 484 -8.71 3.30 30.95
N ASP A 485 -9.04 3.91 32.10
CA ASP A 485 -8.30 5.05 32.69
C ASP A 485 -7.30 4.56 33.77
N LEU A 486 -6.04 4.35 33.39
CA LEU A 486 -4.99 3.75 34.23
C LEU A 486 -3.98 4.78 34.76
N ARG A 487 -3.70 4.79 36.07
CA ARG A 487 -2.88 5.83 36.72
C ARG A 487 -1.92 5.28 37.79
N GLY A 488 -0.62 5.41 37.55
CA GLY A 488 0.47 5.05 38.47
C GLY A 488 0.50 5.87 39.78
N ASN A 489 1.02 7.10 39.70
CA ASN A 489 0.99 8.24 40.66
C ASN A 489 2.33 8.63 41.34
N GLU A 490 2.93 7.78 42.19
CA GLU A 490 4.21 8.04 42.91
C GLU A 490 4.99 6.73 43.19
N GLY A 491 5.93 6.40 42.29
CA GLY A 491 6.84 5.26 42.38
C GLY A 491 7.17 4.75 40.98
N ASN A 492 7.94 3.66 40.84
CA ASN A 492 8.32 3.14 39.53
C ASN A 492 7.30 2.08 39.07
N ASP A 493 6.28 2.52 38.35
CA ASP A 493 5.09 1.73 38.04
C ASP A 493 5.24 0.91 36.74
N THR A 494 4.41 -0.12 36.60
CA THR A 494 4.31 -0.97 35.41
C THR A 494 2.84 -1.08 35.02
N LEU A 495 2.45 -0.40 33.95
CA LEU A 495 1.07 -0.22 33.52
C LEU A 495 0.86 -0.93 32.18
N PHE A 496 0.00 -1.94 32.17
CA PHE A 496 -0.51 -2.56 30.95
C PHE A 496 -1.95 -2.11 30.72
N GLY A 497 -2.22 -1.64 29.50
CA GLY A 497 -3.56 -1.38 29.00
C GLY A 497 -4.33 -2.68 28.76
N GLY A 498 -4.76 -2.92 27.52
CA GLY A 498 -5.32 -4.19 27.12
C GLY A 498 -5.66 -4.33 25.64
N GLU A 499 -6.97 -4.33 25.36
CA GLU A 499 -7.57 -4.26 24.02
C GLU A 499 -8.81 -3.35 24.17
N GLY A 500 -8.78 -2.17 23.54
CA GLY A 500 -9.71 -1.04 23.76
C GLY A 500 -8.95 0.30 23.82
N ALA A 501 -9.65 1.43 23.80
CA ALA A 501 -9.02 2.75 23.67
C ALA A 501 -8.56 3.33 25.01
N ASP A 502 -7.36 2.95 25.48
CA ASP A 502 -6.91 3.25 26.83
C ASP A 502 -6.39 4.69 27.02
N THR A 503 -6.38 5.14 28.27
CA THR A 503 -5.74 6.40 28.68
C THR A 503 -4.85 6.18 29.90
N VAL A 504 -3.53 6.13 29.68
CA VAL A 504 -2.54 5.73 30.69
C VAL A 504 -1.70 6.91 31.19
N PHE A 505 -1.45 6.97 32.50
CA PHE A 505 -0.66 8.03 33.15
C PHE A 505 0.32 7.47 34.22
N GLY A 506 1.63 7.44 33.93
CA GLY A 506 2.66 7.06 34.92
C GLY A 506 2.75 8.07 36.09
N GLN A 507 3.12 9.30 35.74
CA GLN A 507 3.15 10.56 36.52
C GLN A 507 4.44 10.89 37.30
N GLN A 508 5.01 9.98 38.11
CA GLN A 508 6.22 10.25 38.92
C GLN A 508 6.99 8.95 39.27
N GLY A 509 7.59 8.34 38.25
CA GLY A 509 8.53 7.23 38.38
C GLY A 509 9.61 7.26 37.32
N ASP A 510 10.41 6.19 37.21
CA ASP A 510 10.89 5.76 35.89
C ASP A 510 9.96 4.59 35.51
N ASP A 511 8.90 4.87 34.77
CA ASP A 511 7.73 4.02 34.59
C ASP A 511 7.83 3.15 33.32
N PHE A 512 7.08 2.04 33.30
CA PHE A 512 6.92 1.19 32.11
C PHE A 512 5.45 1.14 31.71
N ILE A 513 5.14 1.57 30.49
CA ILE A 513 3.80 1.60 29.91
C ILE A 513 3.82 0.75 28.63
N ASP A 514 2.88 -0.17 28.52
CA ASP A 514 2.74 -1.10 27.39
C ASP A 514 1.24 -1.34 27.15
N THR A 515 0.68 -0.62 26.20
CA THR A 515 -0.72 -0.77 25.75
C THR A 515 -0.83 -1.67 24.51
N SER A 516 0.28 -2.21 24.02
CA SER A 516 0.36 -2.84 22.70
C SER A 516 -0.51 -4.10 22.52
N SER A 517 -1.39 -4.04 21.53
CA SER A 517 -2.23 -5.16 21.10
C SER A 517 -1.41 -6.30 20.46
N PRO A 518 -1.75 -7.59 20.67
CA PRO A 518 -0.96 -8.71 20.17
C PRO A 518 -1.10 -9.01 18.66
N LEU A 519 -1.61 -8.08 17.83
CA LEU A 519 -2.00 -8.35 16.44
C LEU A 519 -1.41 -7.48 15.31
N GLN A 520 -0.70 -6.40 15.63
CA GLN A 520 0.14 -5.53 14.78
C GLN A 520 0.08 -5.66 13.25
N ARG A 521 -0.46 -4.62 12.60
CA ARG A 521 -0.60 -4.46 11.13
C ARG A 521 -0.48 -2.99 10.68
N PRO A 522 -0.04 -2.74 9.43
CA PRO A 522 -0.01 -1.38 8.85
C PRO A 522 -1.29 -1.01 8.08
N ASP A 523 -1.66 0.27 8.03
CA ASP A 523 -2.72 0.91 7.21
C ASP A 523 -2.60 0.52 5.73
N ILE A 524 -1.37 0.35 5.24
CA ILE A 524 -1.09 0.21 3.82
C ILE A 524 -0.55 -1.19 3.46
N ASP A 525 -1.28 -1.91 2.60
CA ASP A 525 -1.00 -3.34 2.31
C ASP A 525 0.32 -3.55 1.55
N TYR A 526 1.37 -4.04 2.21
CA TYR A 526 2.61 -4.37 1.49
C TYR A 526 2.39 -5.53 0.50
N PRO A 527 2.42 -5.33 -0.84
CA PRO A 527 1.64 -6.14 -1.78
C PRO A 527 1.98 -7.65 -1.84
N GLY A 528 1.25 -8.44 -1.05
CA GLY A 528 1.39 -9.91 -1.01
C GLY A 528 2.37 -10.45 0.04
N LEU A 529 2.84 -9.59 0.95
CA LEU A 529 3.52 -9.97 2.19
C LEU A 529 2.59 -9.77 3.39
N TYR A 530 2.11 -8.54 3.58
CA TYR A 530 1.24 -8.14 4.69
C TYR A 530 -0.09 -7.58 4.14
N PRO A 531 -1.24 -7.88 4.77
CA PRO A 531 -2.46 -7.16 4.51
C PRO A 531 -2.40 -5.78 5.17
N ALA A 532 -3.11 -4.81 4.60
CA ALA A 532 -3.49 -3.60 5.32
C ALA A 532 -4.33 -3.99 6.54
N ASP A 533 -4.40 -3.11 7.54
CA ASP A 533 -5.61 -3.09 8.36
C ASP A 533 -6.81 -2.49 7.61
N THR A 534 -7.89 -2.29 8.34
CA THR A 534 -9.25 -2.13 7.87
C THR A 534 -9.98 -1.00 8.59
N ASP A 535 -9.54 -0.61 9.79
CA ASP A 535 -10.02 0.59 10.51
C ASP A 535 -8.89 1.11 11.46
N PRO A 536 -7.82 1.77 10.95
CA PRO A 536 -6.64 2.21 11.73
C PRO A 536 -6.91 3.37 12.72
N GLU A 537 -8.18 3.51 13.12
CA GLU A 537 -8.65 4.38 14.19
C GLU A 537 -9.77 3.73 15.06
N ASP A 538 -9.89 2.38 15.12
CA ASP A 538 -10.35 1.74 16.36
C ASP A 538 -9.23 1.74 17.43
N ASP A 539 -9.58 1.40 18.68
CA ASP A 539 -8.77 1.22 19.90
C ASP A 539 -7.59 2.19 20.24
N ARG A 540 -7.46 3.34 19.56
CA ARG A 540 -6.35 4.32 19.72
C ARG A 540 -6.15 4.86 21.15
N ASP A 541 -4.91 4.77 21.62
CA ASP A 541 -4.44 5.13 22.95
C ASP A 541 -4.14 6.61 23.18
N LEU A 542 -4.11 6.98 24.46
CA LEU A 542 -3.60 8.26 24.95
C LEU A 542 -2.68 8.08 26.15
N VAL A 543 -1.37 8.10 25.91
CA VAL A 543 -0.32 7.78 26.91
C VAL A 543 0.41 9.03 27.41
N TYR A 544 0.59 9.11 28.73
CA TYR A 544 1.46 10.07 29.43
C TYR A 544 2.46 9.33 30.33
N GLY A 545 3.76 9.49 30.07
CA GLY A 545 4.86 9.11 30.97
C GLY A 545 4.84 9.98 32.23
N GLY A 546 5.60 11.08 32.25
CA GLY A 546 5.39 12.18 33.21
C GLY A 546 6.66 12.78 33.80
N LEU A 547 7.27 12.14 34.80
CA LEU A 547 8.38 12.74 35.58
C LEU A 547 9.42 11.71 36.06
N GLY A 548 10.00 11.00 35.11
CA GLY A 548 11.31 10.33 35.19
C GLY A 548 11.55 9.60 33.88
N ASN A 549 12.45 8.61 33.85
CA ASN A 549 12.98 8.08 32.59
C ASN A 549 12.12 6.92 32.09
N ASP A 550 11.03 7.26 31.40
CA ASP A 550 9.92 6.34 31.16
C ASP A 550 10.15 5.47 29.91
N THR A 551 9.47 4.32 29.84
CA THR A 551 9.48 3.42 28.68
C THR A 551 8.05 3.23 28.21
N ILE A 552 7.75 3.59 26.96
CA ILE A 552 6.39 3.57 26.39
C ILE A 552 6.39 2.71 25.13
N ILE A 553 5.42 1.80 25.03
CA ILE A 553 5.15 0.94 23.88
C ILE A 553 3.65 0.94 23.61
N THR A 554 3.27 1.21 22.37
CA THR A 554 1.89 1.45 21.89
C THR A 554 1.53 0.51 20.72
N GLY A 555 0.33 0.65 20.13
CA GLY A 555 -0.42 -0.43 19.48
C GLY A 555 -0.15 -0.73 18.00
N ASP A 556 -1.23 -0.85 17.24
CA ASP A 556 -1.28 -0.82 15.78
C ASP A 556 -2.38 0.14 15.28
N ASP A 557 -2.47 1.27 15.97
CA ASP A 557 -3.56 2.24 15.92
C ASP A 557 -2.94 3.66 16.03
N ALA A 558 -3.59 4.69 15.46
CA ALA A 558 -3.02 6.04 15.37
C ALA A 558 -3.02 6.79 16.73
N ASP A 559 -2.06 6.48 17.59
CA ASP A 559 -2.01 6.81 19.02
C ASP A 559 -1.53 8.24 19.30
N THR A 560 -1.54 8.63 20.58
CA THR A 560 -1.01 9.93 21.02
C THR A 560 -0.21 9.81 22.31
N ILE A 561 1.08 10.13 22.24
CA ILE A 561 2.08 9.82 23.26
C ILE A 561 2.75 11.09 23.77
N PHE A 562 2.90 11.20 25.09
CA PHE A 562 3.68 12.23 25.77
C PHE A 562 4.67 11.60 26.76
N GLY A 563 5.99 11.69 26.52
CA GLY A 563 7.01 11.35 27.53
C GLY A 563 7.04 12.36 28.69
N ASP A 564 6.74 13.63 28.38
CA ASP A 564 6.64 14.79 29.28
C ASP A 564 7.98 15.24 29.92
N GLY A 565 8.84 14.33 30.44
CA GLY A 565 9.69 14.73 31.57
C GLY A 565 10.95 13.97 31.98
N GLY A 566 11.57 13.13 31.13
CA GLY A 566 12.72 12.32 31.55
C GLY A 566 13.94 12.28 30.63
N ASN A 567 14.20 11.09 30.07
CA ASN A 567 15.17 10.73 29.04
C ASN A 567 14.59 9.44 28.43
N ASP A 568 13.50 9.61 27.69
CA ASP A 568 12.41 8.64 27.63
C ASP A 568 12.55 7.72 26.41
N SER A 569 12.01 6.51 26.51
CA SER A 569 12.19 5.45 25.52
C SER A 569 10.85 5.09 24.90
N ILE A 570 10.51 5.73 23.79
CA ILE A 570 9.21 5.61 23.12
C ILE A 570 9.34 4.76 21.85
N ASN A 571 8.47 3.76 21.71
CA ASN A 571 8.23 3.06 20.46
C ASN A 571 6.75 3.24 20.09
N ALA A 572 6.47 4.05 19.08
CA ALA A 572 5.12 4.52 18.77
C ALA A 572 4.23 3.36 18.32
N GLY A 573 4.62 2.57 17.33
CA GLY A 573 4.02 1.24 17.12
C GLY A 573 3.87 0.88 15.67
N VAL A 574 2.65 1.02 15.16
CA VAL A 574 2.29 0.95 13.75
C VAL A 574 1.11 1.89 13.54
N ASP A 575 1.03 2.51 12.35
CA ASP A 575 0.09 3.54 11.95
C ASP A 575 0.37 4.95 12.51
N ALA A 576 -0.40 5.95 12.06
CA ALA A 576 0.08 7.33 11.96
C ALA A 576 0.09 8.10 13.29
N ASP A 577 1.19 7.98 14.01
CA ASP A 577 1.32 8.36 15.41
C ASP A 577 1.58 9.86 15.67
N LEU A 578 1.19 10.32 16.86
CA LEU A 578 1.48 11.67 17.35
C LEU A 578 2.30 11.64 18.64
N VAL A 579 3.62 11.82 18.50
CA VAL A 579 4.59 11.64 19.59
C VAL A 579 5.19 12.97 20.06
N TYR A 580 5.19 13.19 21.38
CA TYR A 580 5.96 14.24 22.05
C TYR A 580 6.92 13.60 23.07
N GLY A 581 8.23 13.72 22.87
CA GLY A 581 9.26 13.34 23.84
C GLY A 581 9.17 14.22 25.08
N GLY A 582 9.73 15.42 25.00
CA GLY A 582 9.46 16.50 25.96
C GLY A 582 10.74 17.12 26.52
N ALA A 583 11.16 16.68 27.72
CA ALA A 583 12.05 17.47 28.58
C ALA A 583 13.32 16.73 29.07
N GLY A 584 13.91 15.88 28.24
CA GLY A 584 15.30 15.46 28.35
C GLY A 584 15.79 14.71 27.12
N ASN A 585 16.89 13.97 27.23
CA ASN A 585 17.51 13.32 26.07
C ASN A 585 16.76 12.04 25.70
N ASP A 586 15.79 12.16 24.81
CA ASP A 586 14.82 11.10 24.53
C ASP A 586 15.27 10.20 23.37
N THR A 587 14.70 8.99 23.30
CA THR A 587 14.89 8.03 22.22
C THR A 587 13.53 7.60 21.71
N ILE A 588 13.21 7.98 20.47
CA ILE A 588 11.91 7.79 19.84
C ILE A 588 12.08 6.96 18.57
N ILE A 589 11.18 6.00 18.38
CA ILE A 589 11.01 5.21 17.15
C ILE A 589 9.53 5.35 16.78
N GLY A 590 9.21 5.83 15.57
CA GLY A 590 7.86 5.74 15.02
C GLY A 590 7.52 4.28 14.69
N SER A 591 8.27 3.76 13.72
CA SER A 591 8.37 2.37 13.20
C SER A 591 7.76 2.19 11.81
N GLU A 592 6.43 2.21 11.67
CA GLU A 592 5.73 2.09 10.39
C GLU A 592 4.39 2.86 10.43
N GLY A 593 4.43 4.17 10.19
CA GLY A 593 3.27 5.06 10.25
C GLY A 593 3.56 6.38 9.52
N ALA A 594 2.55 7.23 9.32
CA ALA A 594 2.75 8.57 8.75
C ALA A 594 2.95 9.61 9.88
N ASP A 595 4.06 9.49 10.58
CA ASP A 595 4.17 9.92 11.97
C ASP A 595 4.46 11.41 12.11
N THR A 596 4.05 11.98 13.24
CA THR A 596 4.37 13.36 13.61
C THR A 596 5.07 13.38 14.97
N ILE A 597 6.39 13.50 14.94
CA ILE A 597 7.27 13.36 16.10
C ILE A 597 7.87 14.71 16.52
N PHE A 598 7.80 15.03 17.81
CA PHE A 598 8.44 16.19 18.44
C PHE A 598 9.36 15.75 19.59
N GLY A 599 10.69 15.89 19.48
CA GLY A 599 11.60 15.67 20.61
C GLY A 599 11.50 16.78 21.69
N GLU A 600 11.24 18.00 21.24
CA GLU A 600 11.19 19.26 22.01
C GLU A 600 12.52 19.73 22.62
N ALA A 601 13.08 19.07 23.65
CA ALA A 601 14.07 19.74 24.53
C ALA A 601 15.17 18.87 25.18
N GLY A 602 15.81 17.96 24.44
CA GLY A 602 16.97 17.21 24.92
C GLY A 602 18.24 17.31 24.08
N ASN A 603 18.79 16.15 23.72
CA ASN A 603 19.77 15.93 22.66
C ASN A 603 19.37 14.56 22.10
N ASP A 604 18.42 14.58 21.17
CA ASP A 604 17.44 13.51 21.05
C ASP A 604 17.81 12.54 19.93
N LEU A 605 17.39 11.28 20.04
CA LEU A 605 17.63 10.24 19.06
C LEU A 605 16.29 9.80 18.48
N ILE A 606 15.98 10.23 17.27
CA ILE A 606 14.70 9.96 16.62
C ILE A 606 14.94 9.11 15.37
N TYR A 607 14.18 8.03 15.28
CA TYR A 607 13.95 7.28 14.05
C TYR A 607 12.49 7.49 13.66
N GLY A 608 12.24 7.86 12.41
CA GLY A 608 10.92 7.79 11.81
C GLY A 608 10.53 6.32 11.67
N GLY A 609 11.07 5.65 10.65
CA GLY A 609 10.98 4.20 10.51
C GLY A 609 11.75 3.39 11.56
N LEU A 610 11.85 2.07 11.35
CA LEU A 610 12.39 1.09 12.31
C LEU A 610 13.83 1.34 12.85
N ASP A 611 14.08 0.79 14.05
CA ASP A 611 15.37 0.85 14.76
C ASP A 611 16.48 -0.07 14.18
N ASP A 612 17.74 0.25 14.46
CA ASP A 612 18.93 -0.49 14.00
C ASP A 612 19.05 -1.94 14.56
N THR A 613 18.19 -2.35 15.50
CA THR A 613 18.19 -3.67 16.13
C THR A 613 17.11 -4.61 15.60
N ILE A 614 15.93 -4.09 15.23
CA ILE A 614 14.89 -4.78 14.47
C ILE A 614 15.26 -4.69 12.98
N GLY A 615 16.40 -5.28 12.63
CA GLY A 615 17.03 -5.12 11.32
C GLY A 615 16.09 -5.46 10.17
N ASP A 616 15.71 -4.40 9.45
CA ASP A 616 14.55 -4.39 8.57
C ASP A 616 14.72 -5.25 7.29
N ALA A 617 13.58 -5.60 6.71
CA ALA A 617 13.42 -6.30 5.44
C ALA A 617 12.58 -5.52 4.42
N LEU A 618 12.06 -4.32 4.77
CA LEU A 618 11.29 -3.43 3.91
C LEU A 618 12.09 -2.20 3.41
N ASP A 619 13.12 -1.74 4.13
CA ASP A 619 14.26 -0.92 3.66
C ASP A 619 14.78 -1.47 2.32
N LEU A 620 14.25 -0.88 1.24
CA LEU A 620 14.37 -1.37 -0.13
C LEU A 620 14.54 -0.18 -1.08
N PRO A 621 15.76 0.12 -1.56
CA PRO A 621 16.02 1.27 -2.43
C PRO A 621 15.02 1.39 -3.60
N ASP A 622 14.37 2.57 -3.76
CA ASP A 622 13.32 2.97 -4.74
C ASP A 622 13.06 1.97 -5.89
N ALA A 623 14.10 1.66 -6.65
CA ALA A 623 14.07 0.74 -7.78
C ALA A 623 13.65 -0.72 -7.46
N LEU A 624 13.42 -1.06 -6.19
CA LEU A 624 12.94 -2.35 -5.70
C LEU A 624 11.63 -2.29 -4.92
N ASP A 625 11.31 -1.17 -4.28
CA ASP A 625 10.06 -1.03 -3.55
C ASP A 625 8.83 -0.93 -4.51
N LEU A 626 7.63 -1.11 -3.96
CA LEU A 626 6.35 -1.21 -4.67
C LEU A 626 5.37 -0.07 -4.35
N ARG A 627 5.68 0.78 -3.36
CA ARG A 627 4.89 1.91 -2.83
C ARG A 627 5.76 3.06 -2.25
N PRO A 628 6.72 3.65 -3.00
CA PRO A 628 7.59 4.76 -2.56
C PRO A 628 6.85 6.12 -2.42
N LEU A 629 5.72 6.12 -1.67
CA LEU A 629 4.81 7.20 -1.30
C LEU A 629 3.81 6.76 -0.18
N ASN A 630 4.14 5.79 0.69
CA ASN A 630 3.34 5.48 1.89
C ASN A 630 4.01 6.01 3.15
N ASN A 631 3.25 6.41 4.17
CA ASN A 631 3.85 6.65 5.50
C ASN A 631 5.02 7.67 5.56
N PRO A 632 4.99 8.85 4.87
CA PRO A 632 6.07 9.83 4.98
C PRO A 632 5.97 10.65 6.28
N ASP A 633 7.09 10.77 6.99
CA ASP A 633 7.16 11.32 8.35
C ASP A 633 7.35 12.84 8.43
N LEU A 634 6.95 13.39 9.58
CA LEU A 634 7.13 14.79 9.94
C LEU A 634 7.80 14.92 11.32
N ILE A 635 9.13 15.07 11.33
CA ILE A 635 9.95 15.00 12.54
C ILE A 635 10.56 16.37 12.89
N PHE A 636 10.43 16.76 14.16
CA PHE A 636 11.06 17.94 14.74
C PHE A 636 11.93 17.52 15.95
N GLY A 637 13.26 17.70 15.86
CA GLY A 637 14.17 17.50 17.00
C GLY A 637 13.86 18.50 18.11
N GLY A 638 14.17 19.78 17.88
CA GLY A 638 13.67 20.89 18.67
C GLY A 638 14.80 21.77 19.22
N SER A 639 15.44 21.36 20.32
CA SER A 639 16.37 22.25 21.04
C SER A 639 17.55 21.58 21.76
N GLY A 640 18.30 20.75 21.04
CA GLY A 640 19.48 20.06 21.56
C GLY A 640 20.74 20.08 20.71
N ASN A 641 21.11 18.87 20.30
CA ASN A 641 22.20 18.49 19.38
C ASN A 641 21.75 17.14 18.82
N ASP A 642 20.70 17.19 18.01
CA ASP A 642 19.76 16.08 17.84
C ASP A 642 20.22 15.16 16.71
N THR A 643 19.79 13.91 16.71
CA THR A 643 20.14 12.91 15.68
C THR A 643 18.88 12.26 15.16
N ILE A 644 18.54 12.59 13.91
CA ILE A 644 17.29 12.20 13.26
C ILE A 644 17.62 11.32 12.05
N PHE A 645 16.91 10.21 11.93
CA PHE A 645 16.86 9.37 10.74
C PHE A 645 15.40 9.35 10.25
N GLY A 646 15.17 9.60 8.97
CA GLY A 646 13.87 9.39 8.33
C GLY A 646 13.55 7.89 8.27
N ARG A 647 13.82 7.26 7.12
CA ARG A 647 14.44 5.93 6.92
C ARG A 647 14.21 5.49 5.47
N ASP A 648 12.95 5.50 5.08
CA ASP A 648 12.38 5.12 3.78
C ASP A 648 11.17 6.04 3.56
N ASP A 649 10.62 6.08 2.34
CA ASP A 649 9.63 7.08 1.93
C ASP A 649 10.13 8.54 2.01
N ASN A 650 9.23 9.55 1.98
CA ASN A 650 9.58 10.91 1.52
C ASN A 650 9.43 11.95 2.65
N ASP A 651 10.39 11.98 3.56
CA ASP A 651 10.24 12.57 4.89
C ASP A 651 10.50 14.07 4.96
N THR A 652 10.03 14.69 6.04
CA THR A 652 10.29 16.10 6.35
C THR A 652 10.90 16.24 7.75
N LEU A 653 12.20 16.53 7.81
CA LEU A 653 13.01 16.51 9.03
C LEU A 653 13.51 17.92 9.40
N PHE A 654 13.28 18.34 10.64
CA PHE A 654 13.74 19.62 11.19
C PHE A 654 14.64 19.41 12.41
N GLY A 655 15.88 19.92 12.38
CA GLY A 655 16.80 19.95 13.54
C GLY A 655 16.30 20.91 14.61
N GLY A 656 16.41 22.22 14.36
CA GLY A 656 15.78 23.25 15.17
C GLY A 656 16.79 24.24 15.76
N THR A 657 17.27 24.01 16.98
CA THR A 657 18.32 24.85 17.59
C THR A 657 19.39 24.01 18.27
N GLY A 658 20.54 23.81 17.62
CA GLY A 658 21.53 22.87 18.12
C GLY A 658 22.87 22.83 17.39
N ASN A 659 23.27 21.61 17.02
CA ASN A 659 24.37 21.23 16.11
C ASN A 659 24.01 19.82 15.62
N ASP A 660 23.01 19.74 14.75
CA ASP A 660 22.14 18.59 14.62
C ASP A 660 22.61 17.69 13.45
N VAL A 661 22.18 16.43 13.46
CA VAL A 661 22.60 15.41 12.48
C VAL A 661 21.35 14.77 11.89
N LEU A 662 21.05 15.10 10.64
CA LEU A 662 19.87 14.63 9.92
C LEU A 662 20.31 13.69 8.80
N PHE A 663 19.74 12.50 8.80
CA PHE A 663 19.75 11.57 7.67
C PHE A 663 18.33 11.46 7.15
N GLY A 664 18.14 11.60 5.85
CA GLY A 664 16.92 11.19 5.15
C GLY A 664 16.83 9.66 5.14
N GLY A 665 16.98 9.05 3.97
CA GLY A 665 17.31 7.64 3.87
C GLY A 665 17.25 7.09 2.46
N VAL A 666 16.12 6.48 2.15
CA VAL A 666 15.68 6.10 0.79
C VAL A 666 14.55 7.05 0.42
N ASP A 667 14.42 7.37 -0.87
CA ASP A 667 13.41 8.30 -1.40
C ASP A 667 13.68 9.79 -1.09
N ASN A 668 12.74 10.69 -1.40
CA ASN A 668 13.05 12.07 -1.82
C ASN A 668 12.81 13.11 -0.70
N ASP A 669 13.78 13.23 0.20
CA ASP A 669 13.59 13.88 1.50
C ASP A 669 13.66 15.42 1.53
N SER A 670 13.16 16.00 2.62
CA SER A 670 13.18 17.44 2.94
C SER A 670 13.81 17.72 4.31
N LEU A 671 15.13 17.94 4.36
CA LEU A 671 15.92 18.18 5.58
C LEU A 671 16.17 19.67 5.83
N VAL A 672 15.98 20.13 7.08
CA VAL A 672 16.23 21.52 7.52
C VAL A 672 17.01 21.56 8.84
N GLY A 673 18.15 22.26 8.91
CA GLY A 673 18.93 22.40 10.15
C GLY A 673 18.43 23.50 11.12
N ASP A 674 18.00 24.65 10.58
CA ASP A 674 17.59 25.88 11.29
C ASP A 674 18.74 26.67 11.98
N GLU A 675 18.91 26.64 13.32
CA GLU A 675 19.95 27.40 14.05
C GLU A 675 21.05 26.48 14.66
N GLY A 676 22.12 26.16 13.92
CA GLY A 676 23.18 25.29 14.47
C GLY A 676 24.57 25.36 13.81
N ASN A 677 25.15 24.18 13.54
CA ASN A 677 26.37 23.91 12.74
C ASN A 677 26.24 22.48 12.19
N ASP A 678 25.31 22.29 11.26
CA ASP A 678 24.52 21.06 11.18
C ASP A 678 25.03 20.11 10.08
N ALA A 679 24.70 18.83 10.20
CA ALA A 679 25.18 17.77 9.31
C ALA A 679 23.99 17.05 8.65
N LEU A 680 23.68 17.44 7.42
CA LEU A 680 22.53 16.93 6.65
C LEU A 680 23.02 15.98 5.55
N ASN A 681 22.44 14.78 5.47
CA ASN A 681 22.69 13.79 4.44
C ASN A 681 21.38 13.23 3.90
N GLY A 682 21.12 13.32 2.59
CA GLY A 682 19.88 12.78 1.99
C GLY A 682 19.91 11.27 1.69
N ASP A 683 21.10 10.72 1.43
CA ASP A 683 21.34 9.31 1.06
C ASP A 683 20.81 8.87 -0.34
N GLU A 684 19.62 8.28 -0.51
CA GLU A 684 19.16 7.71 -1.81
C GLU A 684 17.87 8.33 -2.42
N GLY A 685 17.85 9.65 -2.73
CA GLY A 685 16.74 10.31 -3.47
C GLY A 685 17.06 11.61 -4.25
N ASP A 686 16.05 12.21 -4.91
CA ASP A 686 16.13 13.57 -5.53
C ASP A 686 15.89 14.69 -4.47
N ASP A 687 16.70 14.71 -3.42
CA ASP A 687 16.46 15.37 -2.11
C ASP A 687 16.42 16.92 -2.11
N THR A 688 15.95 17.49 -0.99
CA THR A 688 16.06 18.93 -0.67
C THR A 688 16.64 19.15 0.73
N LEU A 689 17.80 19.81 0.82
CA LEU A 689 18.51 20.11 2.08
C LEU A 689 18.66 21.62 2.26
N GLU A 690 18.27 22.18 3.43
CA GLU A 690 18.53 23.57 3.83
C GLU A 690 19.28 23.61 5.18
N GLY A 691 20.54 24.08 5.20
CA GLY A 691 21.34 24.18 6.42
C GLY A 691 20.72 25.18 7.40
N GLY A 692 20.70 26.45 7.01
CA GLY A 692 20.00 27.51 7.73
C GLY A 692 20.94 28.62 8.18
N ALA A 693 21.36 28.58 9.44
CA ALA A 693 22.19 29.60 10.06
C ALA A 693 23.33 29.01 10.91
N GLY A 694 24.35 28.47 10.26
CA GLY A 694 25.45 27.77 10.94
C GLY A 694 26.80 27.77 10.22
N ASN A 695 27.44 26.61 10.18
CA ASN A 695 28.68 26.36 9.41
C ASN A 695 28.55 24.94 8.87
N ASP A 696 27.62 24.75 7.95
CA ASP A 696 26.88 23.50 7.84
C ASP A 696 27.54 22.55 6.84
N THR A 697 27.24 21.26 6.95
CA THR A 697 27.83 20.20 6.13
C THR A 697 26.73 19.41 5.45
N LEU A 698 26.44 19.75 4.20
CA LEU A 698 25.36 19.17 3.41
C LEU A 698 25.91 18.15 2.39
N SER A 699 25.17 17.06 2.19
CA SER A 699 25.46 15.96 1.26
C SER A 699 24.15 15.38 0.72
N GLY A 700 23.83 15.56 -0.57
CA GLY A 700 22.67 14.88 -1.18
C GLY A 700 23.00 13.52 -1.80
N ALA A 701 24.17 12.96 -1.45
CA ALA A 701 24.56 11.57 -1.69
C ALA A 701 24.27 10.96 -3.09
N THR A 702 23.06 10.45 -3.40
CA THR A 702 22.73 9.88 -4.73
C THR A 702 21.37 10.26 -5.37
N GLY A 703 21.20 11.49 -5.85
CA GLY A 703 20.16 11.77 -6.86
C GLY A 703 20.34 13.06 -7.67
N SER A 704 19.27 13.85 -7.80
CA SER A 704 19.24 15.14 -8.52
C SER A 704 18.94 16.30 -7.57
N ASP A 705 19.50 16.15 -6.38
CA ASP A 705 19.30 16.85 -5.12
C ASP A 705 19.52 18.38 -5.17
N VAL A 706 18.86 19.11 -4.27
CA VAL A 706 18.87 20.58 -4.16
C VAL A 706 19.35 21.00 -2.77
N LEU A 707 20.53 21.61 -2.71
CA LEU A 707 21.20 21.95 -1.45
C LEU A 707 21.28 23.48 -1.29
N PHE A 708 20.79 23.99 -0.16
CA PHE A 708 20.90 25.39 0.26
C PHE A 708 21.75 25.46 1.54
N GLY A 709 22.86 26.20 1.50
CA GLY A 709 23.65 26.47 2.71
C GLY A 709 22.89 27.42 3.65
N GLY A 710 22.71 28.65 3.17
CA GLY A 710 21.86 29.66 3.81
C GLY A 710 22.67 30.88 4.29
N ALA A 711 23.04 30.86 5.57
CA ALA A 711 23.77 31.92 6.23
C ALA A 711 25.01 31.41 6.99
N ASP A 712 26.06 32.22 6.94
CA ASP A 712 27.41 31.95 7.40
C ASP A 712 28.29 31.10 6.44
N ARG A 713 28.58 29.81 6.62
CA ARG A 713 29.71 29.18 5.89
C ARG A 713 29.63 27.65 5.73
N ASP A 714 29.34 27.20 4.51
CA ASP A 714 28.90 25.81 4.32
C ASP A 714 29.84 24.94 3.46
N ASP A 715 30.04 23.69 3.91
CA ASP A 715 30.96 22.68 3.37
C ASP A 715 30.20 21.56 2.62
N PHE A 716 29.69 21.88 1.42
CA PHE A 716 29.01 20.93 0.53
C PHE A 716 29.91 19.74 0.12
N LEU A 717 29.49 18.52 0.41
CA LEU A 717 30.22 17.28 0.12
C LEU A 717 29.74 16.65 -1.19
N LEU A 718 30.68 16.27 -2.06
CA LEU A 718 30.38 15.62 -3.35
C LEU A 718 31.27 14.39 -3.58
N ASP A 719 30.70 13.24 -3.95
CA ASP A 719 31.47 12.09 -4.46
C ASP A 719 31.14 11.73 -5.92
N PRO A 720 32.08 11.94 -6.89
CA PRO A 720 31.89 11.57 -8.29
C PRO A 720 31.68 10.08 -8.57
N ALA A 721 31.79 9.19 -7.57
CA ALA A 721 31.54 7.76 -7.70
C ALA A 721 30.07 7.36 -7.43
N THR A 722 29.32 8.18 -6.69
CA THR A 722 27.93 7.92 -6.28
C THR A 722 26.99 9.07 -6.68
N GLY A 723 27.42 10.31 -6.47
CA GLY A 723 26.61 11.52 -6.67
C GLY A 723 26.09 11.75 -8.10
N GLY A 724 24.92 12.39 -8.16
CA GLY A 724 24.18 12.61 -9.38
C GLY A 724 24.29 14.03 -9.96
N SER A 725 23.15 14.69 -10.16
CA SER A 725 23.01 15.90 -11.01
C SER A 725 22.51 17.12 -10.24
N ASP A 726 23.08 17.26 -9.05
CA ASP A 726 22.71 18.14 -7.95
C ASP A 726 22.81 19.65 -8.24
N THR A 727 22.05 20.44 -7.49
CA THR A 727 21.96 21.91 -7.61
C THR A 727 22.24 22.57 -6.28
N ILE A 728 23.37 23.28 -6.20
CA ILE A 728 23.89 23.88 -4.97
C ILE A 728 23.75 25.40 -5.00
N PHE A 729 23.19 25.94 -3.93
CA PHE A 729 23.23 27.36 -3.58
C PHE A 729 23.98 27.47 -2.25
N GLY A 730 25.08 28.22 -2.21
CA GLY A 730 25.77 28.55 -0.95
C GLY A 730 24.91 29.48 -0.09
N GLY A 731 25.34 30.73 0.03
CA GLY A 731 24.58 31.76 0.72
C GLY A 731 24.84 33.15 0.17
N ALA A 732 24.46 34.15 0.97
CA ALA A 732 24.90 35.54 0.87
C ALA A 732 24.70 36.33 2.20
N GLU A 733 24.28 35.65 3.27
CA GLU A 733 24.17 36.22 4.62
C GLU A 733 25.26 35.58 5.51
N GLY A 734 25.73 36.25 6.57
CA GLY A 734 26.84 35.76 7.41
C GLY A 734 28.27 35.94 6.83
N ASP A 735 29.19 35.03 7.17
CA ASP A 735 30.60 34.85 6.74
C ASP A 735 30.76 34.08 5.41
N ASP A 736 29.91 34.45 4.43
CA ASP A 736 29.79 34.05 3.02
C ASP A 736 31.01 33.38 2.33
N PHE A 737 31.38 32.17 2.75
CA PHE A 737 32.58 31.48 2.25
C PHE A 737 32.36 29.99 2.03
N ASP A 738 31.55 29.71 1.03
CA ASP A 738 30.98 28.40 0.75
C ASP A 738 31.92 27.54 -0.08
N ARG A 739 31.83 26.23 0.11
CA ARG A 739 32.96 25.35 -0.16
C ARG A 739 32.56 23.97 -0.66
N LEU A 740 32.74 23.79 -1.96
CA LEU A 740 32.58 22.50 -2.61
C LEU A 740 33.76 21.53 -2.33
N ILE A 741 33.50 20.47 -1.57
CA ILE A 741 34.46 19.41 -1.20
C ILE A 741 34.21 18.17 -2.07
N ILE A 742 34.97 18.07 -3.17
CA ILE A 742 34.84 16.95 -4.09
C ILE A 742 35.83 15.84 -3.72
N SER A 743 35.28 14.68 -3.36
CA SER A 743 35.95 13.40 -3.13
C SER A 743 36.58 12.83 -4.43
N GLY A 744 37.20 11.66 -4.32
CA GLY A 744 37.75 10.92 -5.45
C GLY A 744 38.97 11.56 -6.14
N PRO A 745 39.56 10.86 -7.14
CA PRO A 745 40.73 11.33 -7.85
C PRO A 745 40.36 12.32 -8.97
N ARG A 746 41.28 13.24 -9.29
CA ARG A 746 41.05 14.35 -10.24
C ARG A 746 40.88 13.93 -11.71
N SER A 747 40.89 12.64 -12.01
CA SER A 747 40.48 12.07 -13.31
C SER A 747 38.97 12.02 -13.48
N ASP A 748 38.23 11.90 -12.38
CA ASP A 748 36.85 11.39 -12.36
C ASP A 748 35.83 12.55 -12.32
N TYR A 749 36.32 13.80 -12.37
CA TYR A 749 35.51 15.01 -12.48
C TYR A 749 36.30 16.17 -13.11
N ARG A 750 35.59 17.17 -13.67
CA ARG A 750 36.15 18.48 -14.04
C ARG A 750 35.27 19.62 -13.55
N ILE A 751 35.86 20.76 -13.19
CA ILE A 751 35.12 21.96 -12.74
C ILE A 751 35.18 23.03 -13.83
N ILE A 752 34.04 23.63 -14.13
CA ILE A 752 33.87 24.68 -15.14
C ILE A 752 33.21 25.88 -14.48
N ARG A 753 33.93 27.01 -14.42
CA ARG A 753 33.38 28.28 -13.90
C ARG A 753 32.66 29.03 -15.01
N THR A 754 31.46 29.53 -14.72
CA THR A 754 30.57 30.21 -15.66
C THR A 754 30.54 31.72 -15.42
N GLY A 755 30.57 32.14 -14.15
CA GLY A 755 30.45 33.53 -13.72
C GLY A 755 31.57 34.01 -12.80
N SER A 756 31.46 35.29 -12.43
CA SER A 756 31.56 35.69 -11.03
C SER A 756 30.12 35.84 -10.53
N ASP A 757 29.96 35.46 -9.28
CA ASP A 757 28.81 35.48 -8.39
C ASP A 757 28.05 36.82 -8.26
N SER A 758 27.00 36.80 -7.44
CA SER A 758 26.02 37.87 -7.30
C SER A 758 26.51 39.12 -6.55
N ASP A 759 27.40 38.95 -5.56
CA ASP A 759 28.05 40.03 -4.80
C ASP A 759 29.40 40.43 -5.41
N GLY A 760 30.18 39.44 -5.88
CA GLY A 760 31.44 39.59 -6.60
C GLY A 760 32.69 39.11 -5.85
N ASN A 761 32.57 38.27 -4.82
CA ASN A 761 33.69 37.70 -4.06
C ASN A 761 33.99 36.22 -4.40
N GLY A 762 32.99 35.50 -4.90
CA GLY A 762 32.96 34.07 -5.25
C GLY A 762 33.15 33.68 -6.73
N PHE A 763 32.51 32.58 -7.13
CA PHE A 763 32.34 32.15 -8.52
C PHE A 763 31.22 31.11 -8.74
N ASP A 764 30.32 31.36 -9.71
CA ASP A 764 29.36 30.35 -10.18
C ASP A 764 30.03 29.33 -11.13
N GLY A 765 29.42 28.15 -11.25
CA GLY A 765 29.94 27.13 -12.15
C GLY A 765 29.12 25.85 -12.21
N ARG A 766 29.83 24.78 -12.59
CA ARG A 766 29.37 23.40 -12.51
C ARG A 766 30.53 22.42 -12.35
N VAL A 767 30.24 21.27 -11.77
CA VAL A 767 31.08 20.07 -11.83
C VAL A 767 30.52 19.15 -12.91
N GLU A 768 31.37 18.53 -13.70
CA GLU A 768 30.98 17.46 -14.63
C GLU A 768 31.74 16.20 -14.19
N TYR A 769 31.03 15.18 -13.67
CA TYR A 769 31.61 13.88 -13.31
C TYR A 769 31.96 13.08 -14.57
N LEU A 770 32.99 12.24 -14.50
CA LEU A 770 33.64 11.61 -15.66
C LEU A 770 33.88 10.13 -15.43
N ASN A 771 33.37 9.28 -16.33
CA ASN A 771 33.70 7.86 -16.31
C ASN A 771 35.13 7.58 -16.82
N ALA A 772 35.56 6.32 -16.77
CA ALA A 772 36.91 5.88 -17.16
C ALA A 772 37.30 6.16 -18.63
N ASP A 773 36.32 6.39 -19.53
CA ASP A 773 36.56 6.81 -20.93
C ASP A 773 36.60 8.35 -21.09
N GLY A 774 36.39 9.11 -20.02
CA GLY A 774 36.33 10.58 -20.00
C GLY A 774 35.01 11.17 -20.54
N VAL A 775 33.95 10.37 -20.57
CA VAL A 775 32.58 10.80 -20.91
C VAL A 775 31.91 11.34 -19.65
N VAL A 776 31.16 12.43 -19.79
CA VAL A 776 30.38 12.99 -18.67
C VAL A 776 29.27 12.01 -18.30
N THR A 777 29.16 11.67 -17.03
CA THR A 777 28.03 10.93 -16.45
C THR A 777 26.98 11.94 -16.01
N ASN A 778 27.21 12.58 -14.88
CA ASN A 778 26.28 13.48 -14.22
C ASN A 778 26.88 14.90 -14.12
N THR A 779 26.13 15.89 -13.64
CA THR A 779 26.57 17.30 -13.65
C THR A 779 25.92 18.14 -12.56
N VAL A 780 26.71 18.51 -11.56
CA VAL A 780 26.34 19.42 -10.47
C VAL A 780 26.40 20.88 -10.91
N VAL A 781 25.38 21.69 -10.64
CA VAL A 781 25.40 23.15 -10.85
C VAL A 781 25.60 23.86 -9.50
N PHE A 782 26.35 24.96 -9.47
CA PHE A 782 26.52 25.74 -8.24
C PHE A 782 26.57 27.26 -8.46
N GLU A 783 25.96 28.01 -7.54
CA GLU A 783 25.97 29.48 -7.46
C GLU A 783 26.49 29.93 -6.06
N ASN A 784 27.30 31.01 -6.00
CA ASN A 784 28.03 31.50 -4.81
C ASN A 784 28.91 30.41 -4.10
N ILE A 785 30.20 30.27 -4.48
CA ILE A 785 31.19 29.27 -3.92
C ILE A 785 32.66 29.78 -4.04
N GLU A 786 33.56 29.54 -3.06
CA GLU A 786 34.83 30.31 -2.89
C GLU A 786 36.21 29.52 -2.88
N GLY A 787 36.30 28.21 -2.54
CA GLY A 787 37.58 27.54 -2.08
C GLY A 787 38.11 26.23 -2.76
N ILE A 788 39.47 26.05 -2.92
CA ILE A 788 40.24 24.87 -3.51
C ILE A 788 41.73 24.78 -2.95
N PRO A 789 42.56 23.66 -3.01
CA PRO A 789 43.93 23.46 -2.35
C PRO A 789 45.33 23.54 -3.15
N CYS A 790 46.67 23.86 -2.84
CA CYS A 790 47.75 24.31 -1.83
C CYS A 790 48.88 25.46 -2.24
N PHE A 791 49.29 26.62 -1.57
CA PHE A 791 50.42 27.69 -1.91
C PHE A 791 49.93 29.21 -2.01
N THR A 792 50.23 30.06 -0.98
CA THR A 792 50.80 31.44 -0.97
C THR A 792 51.55 31.81 -2.24
N PRO A 793 50.98 32.72 -3.03
CA PRO A 793 51.69 33.45 -4.08
C PRO A 793 52.82 34.33 -3.52
N GLY A 794 53.81 34.63 -4.35
CA GLY A 794 54.87 35.61 -4.05
C GLY A 794 56.25 35.05 -3.70
N THR A 795 56.34 33.77 -3.30
CA THR A 795 57.61 33.11 -2.92
C THR A 795 58.53 32.90 -4.13
N LEU A 796 59.80 33.26 -4.03
CA LEU A 796 60.76 33.12 -5.15
C LEU A 796 61.59 31.84 -5.06
N ILE A 797 61.39 30.93 -6.01
CA ILE A 797 62.13 29.68 -6.16
C ILE A 797 63.24 29.82 -7.20
N ALA A 798 64.45 29.38 -6.87
CA ALA A 798 65.58 29.47 -7.79
C ALA A 798 65.54 28.37 -8.87
N THR A 799 65.54 28.76 -10.14
CA THR A 799 65.69 27.87 -11.30
C THR A 799 67.03 28.10 -12.00
N PRO A 800 67.51 27.18 -12.87
CA PRO A 800 68.69 27.40 -13.71
C PRO A 800 68.59 28.58 -14.70
N LYS A 801 67.42 29.23 -14.81
CA LYS A 801 67.19 30.44 -15.63
C LYS A 801 67.13 31.73 -14.80
N GLY A 802 67.06 31.64 -13.48
CA GLY A 802 66.79 32.75 -12.55
C GLY A 802 65.74 32.39 -11.49
N GLU A 803 65.46 33.32 -10.59
CA GLU A 803 64.37 33.19 -9.60
C GLU A 803 63.00 33.32 -10.29
N VAL A 804 62.05 32.47 -9.90
CA VAL A 804 60.68 32.40 -10.46
C VAL A 804 59.68 32.31 -9.30
N LEU A 805 58.55 33.01 -9.43
CA LEU A 805 57.44 32.96 -8.47
C LEU A 805 56.83 31.55 -8.40
N VAL A 806 56.59 31.04 -7.18
CA VAL A 806 56.15 29.65 -6.96
C VAL A 806 54.81 29.33 -7.64
N GLU A 807 53.87 30.26 -7.63
CA GLU A 807 52.56 30.16 -8.29
C GLU A 807 52.65 30.11 -9.83
N ASN A 808 53.83 30.37 -10.40
CA ASN A 808 54.11 30.28 -11.83
C ASN A 808 54.91 29.02 -12.23
N LEU A 809 55.33 28.18 -11.27
CA LEU A 809 55.99 26.89 -11.57
C LEU A 809 54.96 25.86 -12.04
N ARG A 810 55.35 24.97 -12.96
CA ARG A 810 54.51 23.86 -13.44
C ARG A 810 55.29 22.55 -13.43
N ALA A 811 54.58 21.42 -13.43
CA ALA A 811 55.21 20.10 -13.59
C ALA A 811 56.09 20.07 -14.86
N GLY A 812 57.32 19.56 -14.73
CA GLY A 812 58.37 19.62 -15.75
C GLY A 812 59.31 20.84 -15.65
N ASP A 813 59.03 21.84 -14.80
CA ASP A 813 60.01 22.90 -14.54
C ASP A 813 61.21 22.38 -13.75
N ARG A 814 62.39 22.92 -14.07
CA ARG A 814 63.65 22.51 -13.42
C ARG A 814 64.08 23.52 -12.36
N ILE A 815 64.30 23.04 -11.15
CA ILE A 815 64.53 23.83 -9.94
C ILE A 815 65.92 23.52 -9.38
N ILE A 816 66.56 24.50 -8.76
CA ILE A 816 67.87 24.34 -8.10
C ILE A 816 67.63 23.79 -6.69
N THR A 817 68.23 22.65 -6.41
CA THR A 817 68.15 21.94 -5.13
C THR A 817 69.53 21.74 -4.53
N ARG A 818 69.61 21.57 -3.21
CA ARG A 818 70.88 21.60 -2.48
C ARG A 818 71.66 20.31 -2.60
N ASP A 819 70.92 19.20 -2.61
CA ASP A 819 71.47 17.88 -2.33
C ASP A 819 71.63 17.08 -3.64
N ASN A 820 70.66 17.13 -4.57
CA ASN A 820 70.81 16.56 -5.93
C ASN A 820 70.91 17.61 -7.08
N GLY A 821 71.08 18.90 -6.77
CA GLY A 821 71.57 19.91 -7.72
C GLY A 821 70.52 20.61 -8.61
N ILE A 822 70.07 19.95 -9.67
CA ILE A 822 69.01 20.48 -10.56
C ILE A 822 68.01 19.36 -10.83
N GLN A 823 66.82 19.49 -10.27
CA GLN A 823 65.76 18.48 -10.32
C GLN A 823 64.52 18.97 -11.05
N GLU A 824 63.69 18.03 -11.48
CA GLU A 824 62.46 18.29 -12.25
C GLU A 824 61.24 18.21 -11.34
N LEU A 825 60.43 19.27 -11.32
CA LEU A 825 59.22 19.34 -10.51
C LEU A 825 58.18 18.36 -11.04
N ARG A 826 57.62 17.52 -10.17
CA ARG A 826 56.56 16.57 -10.53
C ARG A 826 55.16 17.13 -10.35
N TRP A 827 54.90 17.93 -9.30
CA TRP A 827 53.56 18.45 -9.01
C TRP A 827 53.54 19.69 -8.08
N SER A 828 52.41 20.42 -8.05
CA SER A 828 52.13 21.66 -7.28
C SER A 828 50.61 22.01 -7.25
N GLY A 829 50.03 22.52 -6.14
CA GLY A 829 48.61 22.98 -6.00
C GLY A 829 48.39 24.52 -5.83
N ASN A 830 47.21 24.99 -5.32
CA ASN A 830 46.86 26.36 -4.80
C ASN A 830 45.73 26.40 -3.67
N ARG A 831 46.01 26.51 -2.32
CA ARG A 831 45.06 26.31 -1.15
C ARG A 831 45.04 27.52 -0.30
N LYS A 832 43.84 27.97 0.07
CA LYS A 832 43.59 29.06 0.99
C LYS A 832 43.26 28.59 2.43
N PHE A 833 43.65 29.40 3.39
CA PHE A 833 43.13 29.42 4.76
C PHE A 833 42.81 30.89 5.02
N ASP A 834 41.55 31.22 5.27
CA ASP A 834 41.01 32.55 5.54
C ASP A 834 41.38 33.07 6.95
N TRP A 835 40.78 34.18 7.40
CA TRP A 835 41.03 34.77 8.71
C TRP A 835 40.48 33.92 9.88
N ALA A 836 39.32 33.30 9.69
CA ALA A 836 38.64 32.47 10.68
C ALA A 836 39.39 31.15 10.87
N HIS A 837 39.73 30.44 9.79
CA HIS A 837 40.61 29.26 9.79
C HIS A 837 41.92 29.52 10.54
N LEU A 838 42.59 30.65 10.27
CA LEU A 838 43.83 31.01 10.95
C LEU A 838 43.64 31.49 12.40
N THR A 839 42.40 31.64 12.87
CA THR A 839 42.04 32.06 14.23
C THR A 839 41.50 30.90 15.07
N ALA A 840 40.66 30.03 14.52
CA ALA A 840 40.29 28.73 15.09
C ALA A 840 41.50 27.77 15.14
N ASN A 841 42.40 27.85 14.14
CA ASN A 841 43.66 27.11 14.11
C ASN A 841 44.89 28.02 14.18
N PRO A 842 45.23 28.65 15.34
CA PRO A 842 46.41 29.50 15.48
C PRO A 842 47.72 28.80 15.13
N HIS A 843 47.75 27.47 15.29
CA HIS A 843 48.89 26.62 14.98
C HIS A 843 49.17 26.47 13.47
N LEU A 844 48.29 27.00 12.60
CA LEU A 844 48.44 27.11 11.15
C LEU A 844 48.77 28.55 10.67
N ARG A 845 48.87 29.55 11.56
CA ARG A 845 49.23 30.95 11.22
C ARG A 845 50.58 31.07 10.51
N PRO A 846 50.71 31.86 9.41
CA PRO A 846 51.97 31.99 8.68
C PRO A 846 53.14 32.43 9.56
N ILE A 847 54.33 31.94 9.26
CA ILE A 847 55.55 32.31 9.99
C ILE A 847 56.44 33.17 9.10
N MET A 848 56.71 34.39 9.54
CA MET A 848 57.71 35.28 8.97
C MET A 848 59.09 34.88 9.46
N VAL A 849 59.97 34.53 8.53
CA VAL A 849 61.41 34.34 8.73
C VAL A 849 62.15 35.50 8.08
N ARG A 850 62.60 36.49 8.87
CA ARG A 850 63.29 37.68 8.32
C ARG A 850 64.71 37.38 7.85
N ARG A 851 65.20 38.21 6.92
CA ARG A 851 66.54 38.21 6.35
C ARG A 851 67.63 38.04 7.42
N GLY A 852 68.48 37.03 7.23
CA GLY A 852 69.63 36.75 8.11
C GLY A 852 69.32 36.07 9.44
N SER A 853 68.08 35.64 9.70
CA SER A 853 67.68 35.00 10.97
C SER A 853 68.09 33.53 11.13
N LEU A 854 68.32 32.79 10.04
CA LEU A 854 68.69 31.35 10.07
C LEU A 854 70.20 31.11 10.23
N GLY A 855 71.01 32.17 10.18
CA GLY A 855 72.46 32.12 10.27
C GLY A 855 73.16 32.40 8.94
N ASN A 856 74.46 32.72 9.01
CA ASN A 856 75.32 33.02 7.85
C ASN A 856 74.80 34.08 6.84
N GLY A 857 73.79 34.87 7.22
CA GLY A 857 73.15 35.88 6.36
C GLY A 857 71.87 35.40 5.65
N LEU A 858 71.41 34.18 5.92
CA LEU A 858 70.21 33.57 5.32
C LEU A 858 68.95 33.73 6.20
N PRO A 859 67.73 33.78 5.63
CA PRO A 859 67.43 33.96 4.21
C PRO A 859 67.97 35.29 3.67
N GLU A 860 68.10 35.42 2.35
CA GLU A 860 68.58 36.68 1.73
C GLU A 860 67.47 37.74 1.62
N ARG A 861 66.20 37.32 1.73
CA ARG A 861 64.99 38.15 1.81
C ARG A 861 64.18 37.77 3.06
N ASP A 862 63.02 38.40 3.28
CA ASP A 862 62.06 37.98 4.31
C ASP A 862 61.11 36.93 3.69
N MET A 863 60.84 35.82 4.39
CA MET A 863 60.05 34.68 3.87
C MET A 863 58.78 34.43 4.70
N MET A 864 57.67 34.12 4.02
CA MET A 864 56.43 33.63 4.65
C MET A 864 56.32 32.12 4.42
N LEU A 865 56.09 31.34 5.48
CA LEU A 865 56.07 29.87 5.45
C LEU A 865 54.91 29.30 6.27
N SER A 866 54.47 28.07 5.94
CA SER A 866 53.56 27.34 6.81
C SER A 866 54.25 26.94 8.13
N PRO A 867 53.53 26.85 9.26
CA PRO A 867 54.09 26.41 10.54
C PRO A 867 54.88 25.11 10.50
N ASN A 868 54.43 24.14 9.68
CA ASN A 868 55.08 22.84 9.58
C ASN A 868 56.32 22.85 8.68
N HIS A 869 56.38 23.73 7.67
CA HIS A 869 57.45 23.79 6.67
C HIS A 869 58.85 23.83 7.30
N ARG A 870 59.78 23.00 6.83
CA ARG A 870 61.15 22.94 7.40
C ARG A 870 62.12 23.80 6.61
N VAL A 871 62.96 24.51 7.35
CA VAL A 871 64.06 25.32 6.82
C VAL A 871 65.40 24.78 7.30
N LEU A 872 66.43 24.94 6.47
CA LEU A 872 67.78 24.54 6.79
C LEU A 872 68.49 25.62 7.62
N VAL A 873 68.79 25.30 8.87
CA VAL A 873 69.49 26.20 9.80
C VAL A 873 70.99 25.91 9.77
N SER A 874 71.82 26.95 9.69
CA SER A 874 73.27 26.85 9.46
C SER A 874 74.02 27.96 10.23
N ASN A 875 74.53 27.65 11.43
CA ASN A 875 75.23 28.59 12.31
C ASN A 875 76.11 27.86 13.35
N ASP A 876 76.97 28.56 14.08
CA ASP A 876 77.92 27.98 15.05
C ASP A 876 77.30 27.04 16.11
N ARG A 877 75.99 27.12 16.36
CA ARG A 877 75.28 26.32 17.37
C ARG A 877 74.83 24.95 16.83
N THR A 878 74.63 24.79 15.53
CA THR A 878 74.28 23.49 14.94
C THR A 878 75.39 22.49 15.22
N SER A 879 76.64 22.88 14.92
CA SER A 879 77.83 22.04 15.13
C SER A 879 78.21 21.91 16.60
N LEU A 880 77.84 22.88 17.45
CA LEU A 880 78.11 22.81 18.89
C LEU A 880 77.19 21.84 19.63
N TYR A 881 75.91 21.73 19.22
CA TYR A 881 74.90 20.96 19.95
C TYR A 881 74.50 19.63 19.29
N PHE A 882 74.69 19.48 17.98
CA PHE A 882 74.24 18.30 17.22
C PHE A 882 75.36 17.57 16.47
N ASP A 883 76.60 18.08 16.55
CA ASP A 883 77.77 17.68 15.73
C ASP A 883 77.57 17.83 14.21
N GLU A 884 76.48 18.50 13.81
CA GLU A 884 76.05 18.71 12.43
C GLU A 884 76.37 20.12 11.96
N ARG A 885 76.71 20.30 10.67
CA ARG A 885 76.87 21.65 10.14
C ARG A 885 75.55 22.35 9.92
N GLU A 886 74.54 21.60 9.48
CA GLU A 886 73.26 22.15 9.05
C GLU A 886 72.15 21.16 9.39
N VAL A 887 71.01 21.65 9.89
CA VAL A 887 69.91 20.82 10.38
C VAL A 887 68.58 21.34 9.87
N LEU A 888 67.63 20.45 9.61
CA LEU A 888 66.28 20.82 9.20
C LEU A 888 65.43 21.10 10.44
N VAL A 889 64.72 22.23 10.44
CA VAL A 889 63.88 22.66 11.55
C VAL A 889 62.57 23.22 11.02
N SER A 890 61.45 22.68 11.51
CA SER A 890 60.10 23.19 11.24
C SER A 890 59.95 24.64 11.71
N ALA A 891 59.33 25.50 10.91
CA ALA A 891 59.23 26.94 11.16
C ALA A 891 58.62 27.25 12.54
N LYS A 892 57.58 26.52 12.97
CA LYS A 892 56.95 26.66 14.30
C LYS A 892 57.85 26.27 15.48
N HIS A 893 58.95 25.57 15.21
CA HIS A 893 59.97 25.27 16.21
C HIS A 893 61.05 26.36 16.29
N LEU A 894 61.07 27.34 15.37
CA LEU A 894 61.99 28.48 15.34
C LEU A 894 61.39 29.81 15.84
N VAL A 895 60.08 29.86 16.09
CA VAL A 895 59.38 31.03 16.63
C VAL A 895 60.00 31.49 17.96
N GLY A 896 60.20 32.81 18.09
CA GLY A 896 60.98 33.40 19.18
C GLY A 896 62.48 33.51 18.87
N GLY A 897 62.94 32.95 17.75
CA GLY A 897 64.24 33.25 17.14
C GLY A 897 64.36 34.72 16.73
N LYS A 898 65.60 35.21 16.61
CA LYS A 898 65.88 36.62 16.30
C LYS A 898 65.41 36.99 14.88
N GLY A 899 64.17 37.48 14.78
CA GLY A 899 63.51 37.81 13.51
C GLY A 899 62.61 36.72 12.96
N ILE A 900 62.16 35.77 13.80
CA ILE A 900 61.23 34.69 13.42
C ILE A 900 59.99 34.73 14.31
N PHE A 901 58.82 34.96 13.72
CA PHE A 901 57.55 35.16 14.43
C PHE A 901 56.34 34.76 13.57
N GLU A 902 55.24 34.39 14.23
CA GLU A 902 53.93 34.14 13.62
C GLU A 902 53.28 35.46 13.17
N VAL A 903 52.48 35.42 12.11
CA VAL A 903 51.83 36.56 11.47
C VAL A 903 50.32 36.37 11.44
N GLU A 904 49.60 37.37 11.92
CA GLU A 904 48.15 37.48 11.73
C GLU A 904 47.89 37.97 10.30
N SER A 905 47.03 37.24 9.57
CA SER A 905 46.71 37.49 8.17
C SER A 905 45.24 37.23 7.95
N ILE A 906 44.56 38.08 7.16
CA ILE A 906 43.15 37.91 6.77
C ILE A 906 42.93 36.74 5.79
N GLY A 907 44.02 36.11 5.38
CA GLY A 907 44.06 34.91 4.58
C GLY A 907 45.51 34.55 4.26
N THR A 908 45.77 33.28 3.96
CA THR A 908 47.05 32.76 3.51
C THR A 908 46.82 31.52 2.67
N SER A 909 47.88 30.81 2.27
CA SER A 909 47.78 29.63 1.42
C SER A 909 49.05 28.72 1.53
N TYR A 910 49.02 27.36 1.42
CA TYR A 910 50.22 26.46 1.64
C TYR A 910 50.46 25.29 0.63
N ILE A 911 51.56 25.27 -0.16
CA ILE A 911 51.95 24.39 -1.32
C ILE A 911 52.90 23.32 -0.88
N HIS A 912 52.94 22.34 -1.74
CA HIS A 912 53.80 21.22 -1.69
C HIS A 912 54.40 21.08 -3.09
N LEU A 913 55.68 21.43 -3.24
CA LEU A 913 56.47 21.11 -4.44
C LEU A 913 56.95 19.66 -4.28
N LEU A 914 56.59 18.79 -5.21
CA LEU A 914 56.97 17.37 -5.19
C LEU A 914 58.04 17.06 -6.25
N PHE A 915 59.03 16.26 -5.88
CA PHE A 915 60.13 15.80 -6.74
C PHE A 915 60.27 14.27 -6.63
N ASP A 916 61.07 13.66 -7.50
CA ASP A 916 61.37 12.21 -7.47
C ASP A 916 62.05 11.76 -6.16
N GLN A 917 62.75 12.67 -5.47
CA GLN A 917 63.43 12.42 -4.19
C GLN A 917 63.21 13.60 -3.23
N HIS A 918 63.59 13.42 -1.96
CA HIS A 918 63.54 14.48 -0.95
C HIS A 918 64.57 15.57 -1.29
N GLU A 919 64.09 16.77 -1.62
CA GLU A 919 64.95 17.88 -2.04
C GLU A 919 64.90 19.04 -1.04
N VAL A 920 66.02 19.73 -0.91
CA VAL A 920 66.08 21.02 -0.24
C VAL A 920 66.20 22.10 -1.32
N VAL A 921 65.09 22.79 -1.60
CA VAL A 921 64.96 23.82 -2.63
C VAL A 921 65.53 25.15 -2.15
N LEU A 922 66.12 25.94 -3.07
CA LEU A 922 66.49 27.34 -2.78
C LEU A 922 65.28 28.26 -2.97
N SER A 923 64.76 28.78 -1.86
CA SER A 923 63.58 29.64 -1.76
C SER A 923 63.94 30.95 -1.05
N ASP A 924 63.73 32.09 -1.71
CA ASP A 924 64.04 33.46 -1.22
C ASP A 924 65.45 33.66 -0.62
N GLY A 925 66.40 32.83 -1.08
CA GLY A 925 67.79 32.81 -0.65
C GLY A 925 68.09 31.92 0.57
N ALA A 926 67.10 31.28 1.20
CA ALA A 926 67.32 30.17 2.12
C ALA A 926 67.04 28.82 1.47
N TRP A 927 67.48 27.77 2.14
CA TRP A 927 67.32 26.40 1.70
C TRP A 927 66.21 25.76 2.53
N THR A 928 65.13 25.30 1.87
CA THR A 928 63.89 24.85 2.52
C THR A 928 63.42 23.52 1.94
N GLU A 929 62.69 22.75 2.72
CA GLU A 929 62.28 21.38 2.37
C GLU A 929 61.22 21.36 1.25
N SER A 930 61.36 20.45 0.29
CA SER A 930 60.26 20.05 -0.60
C SER A 930 59.31 19.10 0.13
N PHE A 931 58.10 18.90 -0.40
CA PHE A 931 57.18 17.94 0.20
C PHE A 931 57.58 16.51 -0.20
N GLN A 932 58.01 15.70 0.77
CA GLN A 932 58.08 14.24 0.67
C GLN A 932 57.91 13.58 2.06
N PRO A 933 57.11 12.51 2.17
CA PRO A 933 57.05 11.65 3.34
C PRO A 933 58.17 10.59 3.30
N GLY A 934 58.67 10.15 4.47
CA GLY A 934 59.75 9.16 4.54
C GLY A 934 60.19 8.80 5.97
N ASP A 935 61.00 7.75 6.13
CA ASP A 935 61.23 7.06 7.42
C ASP A 935 61.73 7.98 8.56
N TYR A 936 62.72 8.83 8.28
CA TYR A 936 63.26 9.81 9.23
C TYR A 936 62.27 10.95 9.57
N THR A 937 61.23 11.15 8.76
CA THR A 937 60.10 12.04 9.06
C THR A 937 59.12 11.33 10.01
N LEU A 938 58.73 10.09 9.70
CA LEU A 938 57.74 9.29 10.47
C LEU A 938 58.21 8.96 11.90
N SER A 939 59.49 8.63 12.07
CA SER A 939 60.16 8.42 13.38
C SER A 939 60.45 9.73 14.13
N GLY A 940 60.35 10.87 13.44
CA GLY A 940 60.39 12.21 14.00
C GLY A 940 59.12 12.61 14.76
N MET A 941 57.95 12.14 14.29
CA MET A 941 56.63 12.73 14.54
C MET A 941 55.80 12.06 15.65
N GLY A 942 54.73 12.76 16.08
CA GLY A 942 53.68 12.22 16.96
C GLY A 942 52.62 11.43 16.18
N ASN A 943 51.77 10.67 16.88
CA ASN A 943 50.91 9.66 16.26
C ASN A 943 49.85 10.23 15.32
N ALA A 944 49.08 11.27 15.73
CA ALA A 944 48.05 11.87 14.87
C ALA A 944 48.62 12.32 13.51
N GLN A 945 49.76 13.03 13.52
CA GLN A 945 50.43 13.46 12.29
C GLN A 945 51.06 12.31 11.47
N ARG A 946 51.17 11.10 12.04
CA ARG A 946 51.63 9.91 11.32
C ARG A 946 50.46 9.24 10.60
N ASN A 947 49.29 9.22 11.22
CA ASN A 947 48.04 8.77 10.61
C ASN A 947 47.70 9.64 9.39
N GLU A 948 47.72 10.97 9.55
CA GLU A 948 47.60 11.98 8.48
C GLU A 948 48.45 11.64 7.23
N ILE A 949 49.71 11.22 7.41
CA ILE A 949 50.59 10.82 6.31
C ILE A 949 50.28 9.42 5.75
N PHE A 950 49.76 8.50 6.57
CA PHE A 950 49.33 7.16 6.16
C PHE A 950 47.94 7.14 5.49
N GLU A 951 47.10 8.15 5.72
CA GLU A 951 45.91 8.41 4.91
C GLU A 951 46.33 8.97 3.53
N LEU A 952 47.20 9.98 3.51
CA LEU A 952 47.67 10.61 2.26
C LEU A 952 48.56 9.72 1.37
N PHE A 953 49.28 8.75 1.96
CA PHE A 953 50.19 7.83 1.25
C PHE A 953 50.13 6.41 1.85
N PRO A 954 49.10 5.60 1.51
CA PRO A 954 48.88 4.28 2.10
C PRO A 954 50.03 3.28 1.90
N GLU A 955 50.83 3.41 0.84
CA GLU A 955 51.99 2.56 0.56
C GLU A 955 53.05 2.60 1.67
N LEU A 956 53.14 3.71 2.41
CA LEU A 956 54.05 3.92 3.54
C LEU A 956 53.64 3.13 4.80
N LYS A 957 52.47 2.50 4.80
CA LYS A 957 52.08 1.51 5.82
C LYS A 957 52.95 0.23 5.70
N THR A 958 53.59 0.00 4.55
CA THR A 958 54.43 -1.18 4.30
C THR A 958 55.90 -0.93 4.63
N LYS A 959 56.64 -1.97 5.05
CA LYS A 959 58.07 -1.83 5.37
C LYS A 959 58.91 -1.46 4.14
N GLU A 960 58.60 -2.01 2.98
CA GLU A 960 59.32 -1.72 1.73
C GLU A 960 59.04 -0.28 1.27
N GLY A 961 57.79 0.18 1.36
CA GLY A 961 57.42 1.59 1.16
C GLY A 961 58.01 2.57 2.19
N VAL A 962 58.58 2.10 3.30
CA VAL A 962 59.33 2.93 4.25
C VAL A 962 60.83 2.94 3.94
N GLU A 963 61.43 1.80 3.57
CA GLU A 963 62.88 1.69 3.37
C GLU A 963 63.42 2.42 2.13
N ASP A 964 62.58 2.75 1.15
CA ASP A 964 62.97 3.53 -0.05
C ASP A 964 63.21 5.05 0.21
N TYR A 965 62.65 5.63 1.29
CA TYR A 965 62.61 7.09 1.48
C TYR A 965 63.55 7.59 2.60
N THR A 966 64.85 7.71 2.28
CA THR A 966 65.89 8.18 3.22
C THR A 966 66.12 9.70 3.15
N ALA A 967 65.63 10.45 4.15
CA ALA A 967 65.89 11.88 4.24
C ALA A 967 67.37 12.19 4.54
N ALA A 968 67.99 13.07 3.76
CA ALA A 968 69.45 13.24 3.74
C ALA A 968 70.06 14.00 4.93
N ARG A 969 69.25 14.54 5.86
CA ARG A 969 69.68 15.48 6.91
C ARG A 969 68.92 15.26 8.22
N ARG A 970 69.59 15.52 9.36
CA ARG A 970 68.96 15.47 10.69
C ARG A 970 67.88 16.55 10.83
N THR A 971 66.64 16.11 11.05
CA THR A 971 65.51 16.98 11.45
C THR A 971 65.44 17.08 12.98
N LEU A 972 65.24 18.29 13.52
CA LEU A 972 65.16 18.53 14.97
C LEU A 972 63.73 18.54 15.51
N LYS A 973 63.52 17.82 16.63
CA LYS A 973 62.26 17.85 17.41
C LYS A 973 62.11 19.18 18.18
N LYS A 974 60.89 19.52 18.60
CA LYS A 974 60.52 20.78 19.29
C LYS A 974 61.39 21.13 20.52
N HIS A 975 61.99 20.14 21.18
CA HIS A 975 62.88 20.34 22.32
C HIS A 975 64.35 20.53 21.92
N GLU A 976 64.79 19.95 20.81
CA GLU A 976 66.14 20.13 20.25
C GLU A 976 66.29 21.52 19.62
N ALA A 977 65.32 21.93 18.79
CA ALA A 977 65.33 23.23 18.10
C ALA A 977 65.55 24.43 19.05
N LYS A 978 65.07 24.34 20.30
CA LYS A 978 65.28 25.34 21.35
C LYS A 978 66.75 25.61 21.69
N LEU A 979 67.68 24.71 21.37
CA LEU A 979 69.12 24.92 21.55
C LEU A 979 69.72 25.90 20.52
N LEU A 980 69.09 26.05 19.35
CA LEU A 980 69.52 27.00 18.32
C LEU A 980 69.08 28.44 18.62
N ILE A 981 67.99 28.60 19.38
CA ILE A 981 67.25 29.86 19.58
C ILE A 981 67.71 30.65 20.82
N ARG A 982 68.29 29.96 21.82
CA ARG A 982 68.58 30.47 23.18
C ARG A 982 69.64 31.57 23.29
#